data_AF-A0A9P0MXR4-F1
#
_entry.id   AF-A0A9P0MXR4-F1
#
_cell.length_a   1.000
_cell.length_b   1.000
_cell.length_c   1.000
_cell.angle_alpha   90.00
_cell.angle_beta   90.00
_cell.angle_gamma   90.00
#
_symmetry.space_group_name_H-M   'P 1'
#
loop_
_entity.id
_entity.type
_entity.pdbx_description
1 polymer ?
#
loop_
_entity_poly.entity_id
_entity_poly.type
_entity_poly.pdbx_seq_one_letter_code
_entity_poly.pdbx_strand_id
1 'polypeptide(L)'
;MSNLSASSDSSDEGSNSEMPFGDPESHQSSDDNYLEVVESESASMHYQDDSPYHSSQDGKTYQDYSLTDRNSQSVYESTSHFYNSFSSEKSDEPSYSLNNSTKNSSPYQYNESEQPLITSFQEKSKKKKEKSRNNKLNKKKHATNSKKSINSTESESLAPLKGNYSTSLSDSSDNSDQIQSDYSKKDNKRKRKGYVESSGLKKRLEASNKGSLLMKKMGYREGEGLGKHAQGRVEPVELSNQKGRRGLGLSLPGLDGQTIEWDPSLEEINEREPVDWLENFDIHMLNFETMAEDWINEGPKNLNIETMTEFIDEELLSNILKKKNIFDNLSEDELRRAVSRSNPFETIRKGIFLNRAALKMANMDFAYDFMFTNPKYRDDSPMVRENELLYFADVCAGPGGFSEYVLHRKNWHAKGIGFTLKGDNDFKLQDFLAGPSETFEPYYGEKGDGNIFDPVNISSLTDFVMRVTDGKGVHFMMADGGFSVKGQENIQELLSKQLYLCQFLVALSIVREEGHFVCKIFDVFSEFSAGLIYLMYKAFNKISIFKPNSSRPANSERYIICKHKMRGCESIRAYLFEINSRLWNLGVNSEIDVNGIVPLEIIKDDLEFFNYLRDSNNRFGNKQIVNLDKIAAYYQDPNLHERLQNKLRTRCMELWKVPPGPRKADQRSDMEVAKTIMQLILKDKYRPQEVSVILNLKGENLVPENIDKIFQYSILDWNCIPLGSDKICFLLGLGKNKVYRWVQTKWEYEPNLELTPGTLIYGEFMPEYRGNGMKQTKVNAFHIIDGFSLGYEPISHYPYYQRLEKLNLYLKALKKWNSNNLCPIRVKNPTPLKDIYSLFERVEEQLLKTSNYQTCLYDHDYNFYMQLKGMVFIRTTREPWRRHLSKKYNCHYYYNSENGKSLFERDRPVEADASALDSLKYQILWMFQVGVGFKGEPRQDDVLHKDDLVRFIQKRIV
;
A
#
# COMPACT_ATOMS: atom_id res chain seq x y z
N MET A 1 -26.01 38.02 37.49
CA MET A 1 -25.99 38.51 38.88
C MET A 1 -24.93 37.73 39.64
N SER A 2 -24.25 38.33 40.63
CA SER A 2 -23.44 37.67 41.70
C SER A 2 -22.70 36.38 41.29
N ASN A 3 -21.41 36.36 40.93
CA ASN A 3 -20.24 36.88 41.66
C ASN A 3 -20.25 36.57 43.17
N LEU A 4 -19.22 35.84 43.64
CA LEU A 4 -18.52 36.08 44.90
C LEU A 4 -17.12 35.44 44.86
N SER A 5 -16.15 36.02 45.57
CA SER A 5 -14.73 35.68 45.46
C SER A 5 -13.92 36.15 46.69
N ALA A 6 -13.10 35.27 47.27
CA ALA A 6 -12.04 35.49 48.27
C ALA A 6 -11.15 34.22 48.30
N SER A 7 -9.81 34.18 48.48
CA SER A 7 -8.82 34.97 49.26
C SER A 7 -8.88 34.68 50.78
N SER A 8 -7.79 34.44 51.52
CA SER A 8 -6.33 34.37 51.20
C SER A 8 -5.53 33.74 52.38
N ASP A 9 -4.20 33.59 52.24
CA ASP A 9 -3.16 33.58 53.33
C ASP A 9 -3.13 32.39 54.33
N SER A 10 -2.07 32.02 55.08
CA SER A 10 -0.60 32.30 55.11
C SER A 10 0.11 31.16 55.92
N SER A 11 1.27 30.60 55.52
CA SER A 11 2.67 30.88 55.96
C SER A 11 3.25 29.95 57.08
N ASP A 12 4.60 29.83 57.11
CA ASP A 12 5.54 29.48 58.22
C ASP A 12 5.55 28.03 58.82
N GLU A 13 6.64 27.45 59.38
CA GLU A 13 8.12 27.65 59.27
C GLU A 13 8.91 26.41 59.84
N GLY A 14 10.11 26.11 59.28
CA GLY A 14 11.25 25.35 59.89
C GLY A 14 11.09 23.87 60.36
N SER A 15 12.10 23.18 60.94
CA SER A 15 13.56 23.09 60.62
C SER A 15 14.32 22.00 61.45
N ASN A 16 15.51 21.58 60.97
CA ASN A 16 16.69 20.99 61.70
C ASN A 16 16.84 19.49 62.10
N SER A 17 18.14 19.10 62.18
CA SER A 17 18.79 17.90 62.80
C SER A 17 18.69 16.52 62.11
N GLU A 18 19.64 15.57 62.27
CA GLU A 18 21.13 15.62 62.11
C GLU A 18 21.70 14.19 61.97
N MET A 19 22.99 14.04 61.58
CA MET A 19 23.69 12.75 61.23
C MET A 19 24.28 12.01 62.47
N PRO A 20 25.26 11.03 62.44
CA PRO A 20 25.97 10.33 61.32
C PRO A 20 26.41 8.83 61.48
N PHE A 21 27.12 8.31 60.46
CA PHE A 21 28.16 7.24 60.39
C PHE A 21 27.84 5.72 60.47
N GLY A 22 28.50 4.95 59.59
CA GLY A 22 28.77 3.49 59.71
C GLY A 22 29.14 2.77 58.40
N ASP A 23 30.40 2.35 58.23
CA ASP A 23 30.97 1.53 57.12
C ASP A 23 32.20 0.76 57.71
N PRO A 24 32.64 -0.46 57.30
CA PRO A 24 33.20 -0.74 55.94
C PRO A 24 33.10 -2.21 55.38
N GLU A 25 33.55 -2.40 54.12
CA GLU A 25 34.33 -3.55 53.51
C GLU A 25 33.93 -5.05 53.74
N SER A 26 34.07 -6.02 52.80
CA SER A 26 34.58 -6.08 51.40
C SER A 26 34.18 -7.40 50.68
N HIS A 27 34.18 -7.42 49.33
CA HIS A 27 34.25 -8.59 48.39
C HIS A 27 33.13 -9.69 48.43
N GLN A 28 32.72 -10.39 47.35
CA GLN A 28 33.11 -10.41 45.92
C GLN A 28 31.99 -11.02 45.01
N SER A 29 32.11 -10.84 43.68
CA SER A 29 31.54 -11.63 42.54
C SER A 29 30.09 -11.46 41.99
N SER A 30 30.05 -11.44 40.65
CA SER A 30 29.00 -11.82 39.65
C SER A 30 27.70 -11.00 39.42
N ASP A 31 27.66 -10.45 38.19
CA ASP A 31 26.59 -10.46 37.16
C ASP A 31 25.35 -9.52 37.22
N ASP A 32 25.25 -8.66 36.19
CA ASP A 32 24.11 -8.31 35.32
C ASP A 32 22.71 -7.86 35.86
N ASN A 33 21.98 -6.89 35.26
CA ASN A 33 22.30 -5.84 34.27
C ASN A 33 21.13 -4.81 34.11
N TYR A 34 21.42 -3.52 33.85
CA TYR A 34 20.63 -2.44 33.17
C TYR A 34 19.19 -2.10 33.66
N LEU A 35 18.66 -0.86 33.60
CA LEU A 35 18.65 0.21 32.56
C LEU A 35 18.70 1.62 33.23
N GLU A 36 19.58 2.55 32.83
CA GLU A 36 19.49 3.54 31.72
C GLU A 36 18.54 4.75 31.90
N VAL A 37 19.12 5.94 32.13
CA VAL A 37 18.73 7.26 31.56
C VAL A 37 19.97 8.19 31.54
N VAL A 38 20.47 8.60 30.37
CA VAL A 38 21.37 9.77 30.19
C VAL A 38 21.15 10.39 28.80
N GLU A 39 21.21 11.71 28.69
CA GLU A 39 21.06 12.51 27.46
C GLU A 39 22.41 12.71 26.74
N SER A 40 22.41 13.14 25.46
CA SER A 40 23.65 13.39 24.71
C SER A 40 23.85 14.87 24.36
N GLU A 41 24.81 15.50 25.04
CA GLU A 41 25.45 16.73 24.57
C GLU A 41 26.53 16.41 23.53
N SER A 42 26.91 17.41 22.71
CA SER A 42 27.92 17.25 21.66
C SER A 42 29.16 18.11 21.94
N ALA A 43 30.34 17.48 21.93
CA ALA A 43 31.62 18.12 22.13
C ALA A 43 32.49 17.98 20.87
N SER A 44 33.14 19.07 20.48
CA SER A 44 34.08 19.10 19.35
C SER A 44 35.51 18.80 19.82
N MET A 45 36.34 18.20 18.94
CA MET A 45 37.77 18.10 19.20
C MET A 45 38.58 18.29 17.91
N HIS A 46 39.68 19.01 18.01
CA HIS A 46 40.61 19.26 16.90
C HIS A 46 41.49 18.05 16.61
N TYR A 47 41.99 17.96 15.38
CA TYR A 47 43.31 17.41 15.08
C TYR A 47 44.10 18.41 14.24
N GLN A 48 45.42 18.40 14.40
CA GLN A 48 46.35 19.37 13.81
C GLN A 48 47.06 18.77 12.59
N ASP A 49 47.63 19.63 11.74
CA ASP A 49 48.64 19.24 10.76
C ASP A 49 49.84 18.57 11.43
N ASP A 50 50.45 17.61 10.73
CA ASP A 50 51.91 17.53 10.69
C ASP A 50 52.40 16.84 9.40
N SER A 51 53.57 17.21 8.91
CA SER A 51 54.16 16.70 7.66
C SER A 51 55.67 16.55 7.78
N PRO A 52 56.25 15.50 7.16
CA PRO A 52 57.54 15.72 6.51
C PRO A 52 57.71 15.03 5.14
N TYR A 53 58.16 15.84 4.19
CA TYR A 53 59.14 15.55 3.13
C TYR A 53 59.58 14.09 2.85
N HIS A 54 59.50 13.71 1.57
CA HIS A 54 60.71 13.28 0.84
C HIS A 54 60.60 13.61 -0.66
N SER A 55 61.73 13.63 -1.38
CA SER A 55 61.83 14.21 -2.73
C SER A 55 62.76 13.46 -3.70
N SER A 56 62.28 13.28 -4.94
CA SER A 56 63.06 13.02 -6.17
C SER A 56 62.09 13.17 -7.36
N GLN A 57 62.16 14.23 -8.16
CA GLN A 57 63.03 14.30 -9.35
C GLN A 57 62.81 13.18 -10.36
N ASP A 58 62.01 13.46 -11.39
CA ASP A 58 62.54 13.56 -12.77
C ASP A 58 61.63 14.50 -13.60
N GLY A 59 62.10 15.04 -14.74
CA GLY A 59 61.28 16.00 -15.50
C GLY A 59 61.77 16.36 -16.91
N LYS A 60 60.94 17.12 -17.65
CA LYS A 60 61.30 17.74 -18.95
C LYS A 60 60.36 18.89 -19.35
N THR A 61 60.94 20.10 -19.46
CA THR A 61 60.74 21.13 -20.53
C THR A 61 59.30 21.50 -20.95
N TYR A 62 58.81 22.72 -20.62
CA TYR A 62 58.87 23.97 -21.45
C TYR A 62 57.94 23.95 -22.70
N GLN A 63 57.14 24.98 -23.06
CA GLN A 63 56.93 26.38 -22.62
C GLN A 63 55.40 26.66 -22.57
N ASP A 64 54.84 27.38 -21.60
CA ASP A 64 54.77 28.86 -21.43
C ASP A 64 54.08 29.65 -22.57
N TYR A 65 52.92 30.24 -22.27
CA TYR A 65 52.74 31.72 -22.30
C TYR A 65 51.53 32.17 -21.46
N SER A 66 51.74 33.14 -20.58
CA SER A 66 50.76 33.81 -19.69
C SER A 66 49.96 34.92 -20.43
N LEU A 67 48.80 35.41 -19.97
CA LEU A 67 48.61 36.29 -18.79
C LEU A 67 47.11 36.55 -18.47
N THR A 68 46.80 36.78 -17.18
CA THR A 68 45.68 37.63 -16.63
C THR A 68 44.21 37.25 -16.95
N ASP A 69 43.20 37.55 -16.11
CA ASP A 69 43.18 38.26 -14.82
C ASP A 69 42.12 37.70 -13.83
N ARG A 70 42.00 38.34 -12.65
CA ARG A 70 41.18 37.94 -11.49
C ARG A 70 39.67 38.16 -11.69
N ASN A 71 38.86 37.19 -11.27
CA ASN A 71 38.04 37.28 -10.04
C ASN A 71 37.03 36.12 -9.94
N SER A 72 36.97 35.49 -8.77
CA SER A 72 35.96 34.48 -8.43
C SER A 72 34.79 35.09 -7.65
N GLN A 73 33.57 35.00 -8.17
CA GLN A 73 32.35 35.21 -7.37
C GLN A 73 31.20 34.33 -7.85
N SER A 74 30.56 33.65 -6.92
CA SER A 74 29.46 32.71 -7.15
C SER A 74 28.10 33.42 -7.17
N VAL A 75 27.25 33.13 -8.16
CA VAL A 75 25.85 33.56 -8.20
C VAL A 75 24.96 32.35 -8.50
N TYR A 76 23.88 32.21 -7.73
CA TYR A 76 22.78 31.28 -8.00
C TYR A 76 21.76 31.96 -8.93
N GLU A 77 21.58 31.45 -10.15
CA GLU A 77 20.41 31.70 -10.99
C GLU A 77 19.95 30.37 -11.61
N SER A 78 18.72 29.91 -11.37
CA SER A 78 17.46 30.41 -11.96
C SER A 78 17.26 29.97 -13.41
N THR A 79 17.29 28.66 -13.68
CA THR A 79 17.03 28.08 -15.01
C THR A 79 15.53 28.10 -15.35
N SER A 80 15.10 29.08 -16.14
CA SER A 80 13.86 29.03 -16.92
C SER A 80 14.15 29.30 -18.41
N HIS A 81 13.27 28.81 -19.27
CA HIS A 81 13.53 28.55 -20.71
C HIS A 81 14.17 29.68 -21.53
N PHE A 82 15.13 29.31 -22.37
CA PHE A 82 15.21 29.80 -23.74
C PHE A 82 15.53 28.65 -24.71
N TYR A 83 14.55 28.29 -25.55
CA TYR A 83 14.84 27.83 -26.91
C TYR A 83 14.97 29.09 -27.77
N ASN A 84 15.94 29.15 -28.68
CA ASN A 84 15.97 30.19 -29.70
C ASN A 84 16.39 29.60 -31.05
N SER A 85 15.88 30.19 -32.13
CA SER A 85 15.94 29.65 -33.49
C SER A 85 17.03 30.33 -34.33
N PHE A 86 17.40 29.68 -35.44
CA PHE A 86 17.87 30.25 -36.73
C PHE A 86 18.02 29.06 -37.73
N SER A 87 17.91 29.17 -39.05
CA SER A 87 17.66 30.31 -39.95
C SER A 87 16.96 29.84 -41.25
N SER A 88 16.48 30.77 -42.09
CA SER A 88 15.65 30.51 -43.28
C SER A 88 16.30 30.83 -44.64
N GLU A 89 16.14 29.96 -45.64
CA GLU A 89 16.21 30.15 -47.12
C GLU A 89 15.54 28.91 -47.78
N LYS A 90 15.09 28.84 -49.05
CA LYS A 90 14.84 29.77 -50.19
C LYS A 90 13.69 29.13 -51.01
N SER A 91 12.57 29.81 -51.31
CA SER A 91 12.26 30.70 -52.45
C SER A 91 11.56 30.02 -53.66
N ASP A 92 10.67 30.79 -54.28
CA ASP A 92 10.12 30.68 -55.65
C ASP A 92 8.96 29.69 -55.96
N GLU A 93 8.16 30.08 -56.97
CA GLU A 93 6.84 29.52 -57.34
C GLU A 93 6.87 28.62 -58.64
N PRO A 94 5.93 28.66 -59.63
CA PRO A 94 5.05 27.49 -59.82
C PRO A 94 4.96 26.96 -61.27
N SER A 95 4.34 25.78 -61.47
CA SER A 95 3.75 25.42 -62.77
C SER A 95 2.66 24.34 -62.71
N TYR A 96 1.53 24.58 -63.38
CA TYR A 96 0.52 23.58 -63.73
C TYR A 96 0.97 22.70 -64.91
N SER A 97 0.51 21.44 -64.95
CA SER A 97 -0.18 20.88 -66.14
C SER A 97 -0.85 19.54 -65.81
N LEU A 98 -1.79 19.09 -66.66
CA LEU A 98 -2.56 17.86 -66.51
C LEU A 98 -2.43 16.93 -67.75
N ASN A 99 -2.73 15.65 -67.51
CA ASN A 99 -3.42 14.69 -68.40
C ASN A 99 -2.66 13.87 -69.49
N ASN A 100 -2.85 12.54 -69.34
CA ASN A 100 -3.06 11.51 -70.39
C ASN A 100 -1.85 11.12 -71.29
N SER A 101 -1.77 9.96 -71.95
CA SER A 101 -2.78 8.89 -72.26
C SER A 101 -2.09 7.50 -72.32
N THR A 102 -2.67 6.37 -71.86
CA THR A 102 -3.46 5.33 -72.59
C THR A 102 -2.89 4.84 -73.95
N LYS A 103 -3.04 3.59 -74.43
CA LYS A 103 -4.12 2.56 -74.22
C LYS A 103 -3.77 1.17 -74.82
N ASN A 104 -4.68 0.18 -74.61
CA ASN A 104 -4.88 -1.15 -75.29
C ASN A 104 -4.47 -2.41 -74.46
N SER A 105 -5.23 -3.54 -74.45
CA SER A 105 -6.60 -3.82 -74.94
C SER A 105 -7.20 -5.20 -74.51
N SER A 106 -8.46 -5.22 -74.00
CA SER A 106 -9.56 -6.23 -74.18
C SER A 106 -9.40 -7.75 -73.83
N PRO A 107 -10.52 -8.51 -73.60
CA PRO A 107 -11.81 -8.20 -72.94
C PRO A 107 -12.46 -9.35 -72.07
N TYR A 108 -13.67 -9.09 -71.51
CA TYR A 108 -14.62 -9.99 -70.74
C TYR A 108 -14.26 -10.36 -69.28
N GLN A 109 -15.14 -10.54 -68.26
CA GLN A 109 -16.45 -9.99 -67.74
C GLN A 109 -16.86 -10.88 -66.50
N TYR A 110 -17.75 -10.66 -65.50
CA TYR A 110 -18.81 -9.73 -64.99
C TYR A 110 -19.00 -10.10 -63.46
N ASN A 111 -19.67 -9.41 -62.49
CA ASN A 111 -20.01 -7.99 -62.21
C ASN A 111 -20.14 -7.77 -60.65
N GLU A 112 -21.24 -7.23 -60.07
CA GLU A 112 -21.28 -6.64 -58.70
C GLU A 112 -22.67 -6.63 -57.98
N SER A 113 -22.70 -6.23 -56.69
CA SER A 113 -23.77 -5.49 -55.95
C SER A 113 -23.37 -5.31 -54.45
N GLU A 114 -23.77 -4.30 -53.65
CA GLU A 114 -24.28 -2.92 -53.87
C GLU A 114 -24.05 -2.05 -52.58
N GLN A 115 -24.88 -1.03 -52.25
CA GLN A 115 -24.73 -0.12 -51.07
C GLN A 115 -26.13 0.27 -50.45
N PRO A 116 -26.43 1.35 -49.65
CA PRO A 116 -25.71 2.60 -49.30
C PRO A 116 -25.79 3.10 -47.80
N LEU A 117 -25.41 4.37 -47.56
CA LEU A 117 -25.36 5.11 -46.27
C LEU A 117 -26.46 6.20 -46.12
N ILE A 118 -26.91 6.54 -44.89
CA ILE A 118 -27.68 7.78 -44.54
C ILE A 118 -27.28 8.35 -43.15
N THR A 119 -27.47 9.66 -42.93
CA THR A 119 -27.02 10.44 -41.76
C THR A 119 -28.12 11.21 -40.99
N SER A 120 -27.92 11.36 -39.67
CA SER A 120 -28.15 12.60 -38.85
C SER A 120 -29.55 13.05 -38.35
N PHE A 121 -29.48 13.94 -37.34
CA PHE A 121 -30.45 14.93 -36.79
C PHE A 121 -31.24 14.69 -35.49
N GLN A 122 -31.73 15.81 -34.93
CA GLN A 122 -32.16 16.05 -33.54
C GLN A 122 -33.65 16.39 -33.46
N GLU A 123 -34.30 16.17 -32.30
CA GLU A 123 -35.65 16.69 -32.01
C GLU A 123 -35.71 17.63 -30.80
N LYS A 124 -36.74 18.49 -30.77
CA LYS A 124 -37.09 19.41 -29.68
C LYS A 124 -38.50 19.12 -29.14
N SER A 125 -38.65 19.13 -27.81
CA SER A 125 -39.93 18.92 -27.11
C SER A 125 -40.91 20.11 -27.18
N LYS A 126 -42.24 19.85 -27.24
CA LYS A 126 -43.23 20.18 -26.17
C LYS A 126 -44.73 20.06 -26.52
N LYS A 127 -45.48 19.31 -25.67
CA LYS A 127 -46.93 19.47 -25.30
C LYS A 127 -47.96 19.13 -26.41
N LYS A 128 -49.25 18.84 -26.15
CA LYS A 128 -50.14 19.07 -24.97
C LYS A 128 -51.37 18.10 -24.96
N LYS A 129 -52.08 18.02 -23.80
CA LYS A 129 -53.36 17.28 -23.50
C LYS A 129 -53.20 15.75 -23.35
N GLU A 130 -53.66 15.08 -22.27
CA GLU A 130 -55.01 14.95 -21.64
C GLU A 130 -55.97 14.05 -22.45
N LYS A 131 -56.74 13.09 -21.88
CA LYS A 131 -57.14 12.85 -20.45
C LYS A 131 -57.63 11.40 -20.20
N SER A 132 -57.85 11.05 -18.92
CA SER A 132 -58.67 9.91 -18.39
C SER A 132 -58.07 8.48 -18.41
N ARG A 133 -58.75 7.48 -17.78
CA ARG A 133 -58.82 7.17 -16.32
C ARG A 133 -59.41 5.76 -16.08
N ASN A 134 -58.86 5.01 -15.12
CA ASN A 134 -59.48 3.94 -14.31
C ASN A 134 -60.07 2.64 -14.94
N ASN A 135 -59.69 1.51 -14.30
CA ASN A 135 -60.53 0.33 -13.96
C ASN A 135 -61.05 -0.63 -15.08
N LYS A 136 -61.43 -1.89 -14.80
CA LYS A 136 -60.96 -2.94 -13.87
C LYS A 136 -61.70 -4.27 -14.20
N LEU A 137 -61.07 -5.44 -13.99
CA LEU A 137 -61.67 -6.79 -13.85
C LEU A 137 -62.29 -7.53 -15.08
N ASN A 138 -62.04 -8.86 -15.08
CA ASN A 138 -62.94 -10.00 -15.39
C ASN A 138 -63.11 -10.60 -16.82
N LYS A 139 -62.53 -11.82 -16.97
CA LYS A 139 -63.21 -13.16 -17.09
C LYS A 139 -63.23 -13.95 -18.42
N LYS A 140 -62.70 -15.19 -18.30
CA LYS A 140 -63.10 -16.47 -18.94
C LYS A 140 -62.80 -16.62 -20.46
N LYS A 141 -62.46 -17.81 -20.98
CA LYS A 141 -63.24 -19.07 -20.96
C LYS A 141 -62.42 -20.37 -21.22
N HIS A 142 -62.92 -21.50 -20.69
CA HIS A 142 -62.87 -22.93 -21.13
C HIS A 142 -61.51 -23.59 -21.53
N ALA A 143 -61.08 -24.75 -21.00
CA ALA A 143 -61.58 -26.16 -21.03
C ALA A 143 -61.24 -26.91 -22.35
N THR A 144 -60.99 -28.23 -22.45
CA THR A 144 -61.49 -29.43 -21.71
C THR A 144 -60.48 -30.64 -21.72
N ASN A 145 -60.77 -31.69 -20.92
CA ASN A 145 -60.43 -33.14 -21.12
C ASN A 145 -58.95 -33.63 -21.19
N SER A 146 -58.61 -34.93 -21.00
CA SER A 146 -59.12 -36.01 -20.11
C SER A 146 -58.19 -37.25 -20.07
N LYS A 147 -58.03 -37.91 -18.90
CA LYS A 147 -58.26 -39.36 -18.60
C LYS A 147 -57.62 -39.78 -17.25
N LYS A 148 -57.96 -40.99 -16.73
CA LYS A 148 -57.71 -41.47 -15.35
C LYS A 148 -57.19 -42.93 -15.28
N SER A 149 -56.34 -43.21 -14.28
CA SER A 149 -56.31 -44.42 -13.43
C SER A 149 -55.40 -44.12 -12.21
N ILE A 150 -55.73 -44.25 -10.90
CA ILE A 150 -56.64 -45.11 -10.10
C ILE A 150 -56.10 -46.55 -10.02
N ASN A 151 -55.82 -47.19 -8.87
CA ASN A 151 -56.11 -46.94 -7.43
C ASN A 151 -54.82 -47.16 -6.55
N SER A 152 -54.74 -47.05 -5.21
CA SER A 152 -55.70 -47.35 -4.11
C SER A 152 -55.41 -46.59 -2.78
N THR A 153 -56.32 -46.79 -1.83
CA THR A 153 -56.50 -46.30 -0.43
C THR A 153 -55.40 -46.75 0.58
N GLU A 154 -55.30 -46.30 1.86
CA GLU A 154 -56.20 -45.53 2.76
C GLU A 154 -55.46 -44.88 3.97
N SER A 155 -56.23 -44.37 4.96
CA SER A 155 -55.90 -43.99 6.36
C SER A 155 -55.43 -42.57 6.71
N GLU A 156 -56.42 -41.78 7.13
CA GLU A 156 -56.53 -40.92 8.34
C GLU A 156 -55.46 -39.90 8.80
N SER A 157 -56.01 -38.86 9.45
CA SER A 157 -55.37 -37.61 9.88
C SER A 157 -54.65 -37.66 11.22
N LEU A 158 -53.61 -36.83 11.40
CA LEU A 158 -53.39 -36.01 12.62
C LEU A 158 -52.46 -34.81 12.31
N ALA A 159 -52.33 -33.87 13.25
CA ALA A 159 -51.90 -32.49 12.96
C ALA A 159 -50.36 -32.30 12.78
N PRO A 160 -49.91 -31.40 11.89
CA PRO A 160 -48.48 -31.17 11.63
C PRO A 160 -47.84 -30.16 12.59
N LEU A 161 -46.98 -30.65 13.48
CA LEU A 161 -45.94 -29.83 14.13
C LEU A 161 -44.89 -29.42 13.08
N LYS A 162 -44.93 -28.17 12.61
CA LYS A 162 -43.90 -27.64 11.71
C LYS A 162 -42.65 -27.24 12.49
N GLY A 163 -41.60 -28.05 12.37
CA GLY A 163 -40.23 -27.59 12.64
C GLY A 163 -39.76 -26.65 11.52
N ASN A 164 -39.08 -25.57 11.89
CA ASN A 164 -38.44 -24.67 10.93
C ASN A 164 -37.01 -25.14 10.64
N TYR A 165 -36.63 -25.20 9.36
CA TYR A 165 -35.24 -25.27 8.93
C TYR A 165 -34.97 -24.20 7.88
N SER A 166 -34.30 -23.13 8.31
CA SER A 166 -33.71 -22.11 7.44
C SER A 166 -32.43 -21.62 8.12
N THR A 167 -31.29 -22.17 7.70
CA THR A 167 -29.99 -21.89 8.31
C THR A 167 -29.43 -20.55 7.83
N SER A 168 -29.45 -19.56 8.73
CA SER A 168 -28.69 -18.33 8.62
C SER A 168 -28.00 -18.06 9.95
N LEU A 169 -26.71 -18.41 10.05
CA LEU A 169 -25.89 -18.08 11.23
C LEU A 169 -25.13 -16.79 10.94
N SER A 170 -25.34 -15.79 11.80
CA SER A 170 -24.58 -14.55 11.85
C SER A 170 -23.75 -14.55 13.14
N ASP A 171 -22.45 -14.30 13.03
CA ASP A 171 -21.60 -14.13 14.21
C ASP A 171 -22.07 -12.91 15.02
N SER A 172 -22.20 -13.09 16.33
CA SER A 172 -22.43 -12.00 17.29
C SER A 172 -21.47 -12.15 18.47
N SER A 173 -20.97 -11.01 18.95
CA SER A 173 -19.93 -10.91 19.97
C SER A 173 -20.50 -11.00 21.38
N ASP A 174 -19.89 -11.82 22.24
CA ASP A 174 -20.10 -11.78 23.69
C ASP A 174 -19.15 -10.78 24.36
N ASN A 175 -19.72 -9.75 25.00
CA ASN A 175 -19.12 -9.10 26.17
C ASN A 175 -19.58 -9.87 27.41
N SER A 176 -18.76 -9.91 28.46
CA SER A 176 -19.22 -10.30 29.81
C SER A 176 -18.67 -9.33 30.85
N ASP A 177 -19.59 -8.63 31.52
CA ASP A 177 -19.27 -7.66 32.56
C ASP A 177 -19.03 -8.33 33.93
N GLN A 178 -18.44 -7.54 34.83
CA GLN A 178 -18.08 -7.96 36.18
C GLN A 178 -19.32 -8.12 37.08
N ILE A 179 -19.36 -9.18 37.89
CA ILE A 179 -20.08 -9.19 39.17
C ILE A 179 -19.10 -9.58 40.28
N GLN A 180 -19.18 -8.86 41.39
CA GLN A 180 -18.17 -8.85 42.45
C GLN A 180 -18.40 -9.95 43.50
N SER A 181 -17.35 -10.25 44.26
CA SER A 181 -17.28 -11.32 45.28
C SER A 181 -18.05 -11.02 46.56
N ASP A 182 -18.38 -12.07 47.32
CA ASP A 182 -18.23 -12.00 48.78
C ASP A 182 -17.81 -13.34 49.43
N TYR A 183 -17.35 -13.28 50.68
CA TYR A 183 -16.54 -14.31 51.39
C TYR A 183 -17.35 -15.54 51.92
N SER A 184 -16.77 -16.68 52.36
CA SER A 184 -15.51 -16.85 53.10
C SER A 184 -14.85 -18.25 53.03
N LYS A 185 -13.72 -18.42 53.76
CA LYS A 185 -12.69 -19.46 53.58
C LYS A 185 -12.93 -20.74 54.40
N LYS A 186 -12.41 -21.87 53.92
CA LYS A 186 -11.45 -22.70 54.68
C LYS A 186 -10.66 -23.67 53.80
N ASP A 187 -9.34 -23.75 54.04
CA ASP A 187 -8.40 -24.58 53.31
C ASP A 187 -8.56 -26.09 53.54
N ASN A 188 -8.17 -26.88 52.54
CA ASN A 188 -7.21 -27.96 52.79
C ASN A 188 -6.40 -28.35 51.55
N LYS A 189 -5.07 -28.32 51.64
CA LYS A 189 -4.16 -28.71 50.56
C LYS A 189 -4.21 -30.22 50.32
N ARG A 190 -4.65 -30.64 49.13
CA ARG A 190 -4.29 -31.96 48.58
C ARG A 190 -3.65 -31.82 47.21
N LYS A 191 -2.36 -32.17 47.12
CA LYS A 191 -1.60 -32.29 45.87
C LYS A 191 -2.33 -33.27 44.94
N ARG A 192 -2.86 -32.80 43.81
CA ARG A 192 -3.22 -33.70 42.70
C ARG A 192 -1.92 -34.15 42.03
N LYS A 193 -1.47 -35.36 42.35
CA LYS A 193 -0.40 -36.02 41.58
C LYS A 193 -0.85 -36.12 40.11
N GLY A 194 0.10 -35.95 39.19
CA GLY A 194 -0.06 -36.41 37.81
C GLY A 194 -0.05 -37.94 37.71
N TYR A 195 -0.31 -38.45 36.51
CA TYR A 195 -0.46 -39.87 36.18
C TYR A 195 -1.51 -40.64 37.00
N VAL A 196 -2.66 -40.89 36.36
CA VAL A 196 -3.47 -42.07 36.69
C VAL A 196 -2.78 -43.27 36.04
N GLU A 197 -1.74 -43.78 36.69
CA GLU A 197 -1.20 -45.10 36.34
C GLU A 197 -2.28 -46.18 36.46
N SER A 198 -2.07 -47.31 35.77
CA SER A 198 -2.94 -48.50 35.74
C SER A 198 -3.09 -49.25 37.08
N SER A 199 -2.76 -48.61 38.20
CA SER A 199 -2.93 -49.12 39.57
C SER A 199 -4.38 -49.50 39.92
N GLY A 200 -5.37 -48.79 39.35
CA GLY A 200 -6.79 -49.11 39.54
C GLY A 200 -7.17 -50.50 39.00
N LEU A 201 -6.58 -50.89 37.87
CA LEU A 201 -6.81 -52.20 37.23
C LEU A 201 -6.12 -53.36 37.96
N LYS A 202 -5.16 -53.08 38.85
CA LYS A 202 -4.43 -54.09 39.64
C LYS A 202 -5.09 -54.41 41.00
N LYS A 203 -6.14 -53.71 41.41
CA LYS A 203 -6.92 -54.08 42.62
C LYS A 203 -7.96 -55.15 42.29
N ARG A 204 -7.59 -56.42 42.54
CA ARG A 204 -8.50 -57.57 42.54
C ARG A 204 -9.69 -57.30 43.47
N LEU A 205 -10.91 -57.59 43.02
CA LEU A 205 -12.11 -57.49 43.86
C LEU A 205 -12.03 -58.50 45.01
N GLU A 206 -12.18 -58.04 46.25
CA GLU A 206 -12.20 -58.92 47.42
C GLU A 206 -13.37 -59.92 47.33
N ALA A 207 -13.11 -61.19 47.63
CA ALA A 207 -14.10 -62.26 47.51
C ALA A 207 -15.30 -62.11 48.48
N SER A 208 -15.15 -61.29 49.52
CA SER A 208 -16.18 -60.84 50.47
C SER A 208 -17.14 -59.80 49.87
N ASN A 209 -16.79 -59.14 48.77
CA ASN A 209 -17.58 -58.09 48.16
C ASN A 209 -18.92 -58.65 47.67
N LYS A 210 -20.03 -58.00 48.04
CA LYS A 210 -21.41 -58.40 47.65
C LYS A 210 -21.55 -58.59 46.13
N GLY A 211 -20.88 -57.77 45.32
CA GLY A 211 -20.83 -57.93 43.86
C GLY A 211 -20.12 -59.20 43.42
N SER A 212 -18.98 -59.56 44.03
CA SER A 212 -18.25 -60.80 43.72
C SER A 212 -19.07 -62.05 44.06
N LEU A 213 -19.78 -62.03 45.19
CA LEU A 213 -20.67 -63.12 45.60
C LEU A 213 -21.89 -63.25 44.67
N LEU A 214 -22.42 -62.13 44.17
CA LEU A 214 -23.56 -62.11 43.26
C LEU A 214 -23.16 -62.57 41.84
N MET A 215 -21.97 -62.17 41.35
CA MET A 215 -21.42 -62.70 40.10
C MET A 215 -21.20 -64.22 40.16
N LYS A 216 -20.63 -64.75 41.26
CA LYS A 216 -20.50 -66.20 41.46
C LYS A 216 -21.85 -66.91 41.48
N LYS A 217 -22.90 -66.32 42.08
CA LYS A 217 -24.29 -66.85 41.99
C LYS A 217 -24.87 -66.84 40.58
N MET A 218 -24.46 -65.89 39.73
CA MET A 218 -24.83 -65.84 38.30
C MET A 218 -23.94 -66.73 37.40
N GLY A 219 -23.08 -67.57 38.00
CA GLY A 219 -22.26 -68.57 37.32
C GLY A 219 -20.87 -68.10 36.87
N TYR A 220 -20.46 -66.87 37.20
CA TYR A 220 -19.09 -66.40 36.93
C TYR A 220 -18.05 -67.24 37.68
N ARG A 221 -17.00 -67.65 36.97
CA ARG A 221 -15.80 -68.29 37.51
C ARG A 221 -14.59 -67.41 37.22
N GLU A 222 -13.60 -67.46 38.10
CA GLU A 222 -12.42 -66.61 38.00
C GLU A 222 -11.52 -67.06 36.83
N GLY A 223 -11.29 -66.16 35.87
CA GLY A 223 -10.60 -66.45 34.60
C GLY A 223 -11.53 -66.85 33.44
N GLU A 224 -12.81 -67.14 33.69
CA GLU A 224 -13.82 -67.37 32.65
C GLU A 224 -14.63 -66.10 32.35
N GLY A 225 -15.43 -66.13 31.28
CA GLY A 225 -16.28 -65.01 30.89
C GLY A 225 -17.45 -64.75 31.84
N LEU A 226 -17.99 -63.54 31.84
CA LEU A 226 -19.12 -63.19 32.71
C LEU A 226 -20.42 -63.86 32.26
N GLY A 227 -20.89 -64.85 33.02
CA GLY A 227 -22.19 -65.49 32.86
C GLY A 227 -22.17 -67.01 33.03
N LYS A 228 -23.35 -67.63 33.15
CA LYS A 228 -23.54 -69.06 33.42
C LYS A 228 -22.84 -70.02 32.43
N HIS A 229 -22.55 -69.55 31.22
CA HIS A 229 -21.93 -70.32 30.14
C HIS A 229 -20.61 -69.67 29.68
N ALA A 230 -19.94 -68.91 30.56
CA ALA A 230 -18.71 -68.17 30.28
C ALA A 230 -18.81 -67.19 29.08
N GLN A 231 -20.01 -66.71 28.75
CA GLN A 231 -20.28 -66.02 27.48
C GLN A 231 -19.85 -64.55 27.40
N GLY A 232 -19.39 -63.95 28.51
CA GLY A 232 -18.86 -62.58 28.52
C GLY A 232 -17.40 -62.51 28.05
N ARG A 233 -16.95 -61.37 27.52
CA ARG A 233 -15.54 -61.18 27.13
C ARG A 233 -14.63 -61.34 28.35
N VAL A 234 -13.61 -62.20 28.24
CA VAL A 234 -12.59 -62.43 29.28
C VAL A 234 -11.53 -61.32 29.25
N GLU A 235 -11.15 -60.91 28.04
CA GLU A 235 -10.21 -59.81 27.82
C GLU A 235 -10.82 -58.46 28.19
N PRO A 236 -10.00 -57.49 28.65
CA PRO A 236 -10.41 -56.10 28.78
C PRO A 236 -11.01 -55.57 27.47
N VAL A 237 -12.03 -54.72 27.58
CA VAL A 237 -12.45 -53.88 26.46
C VAL A 237 -11.32 -52.89 26.21
N GLU A 238 -10.70 -52.97 25.04
CA GLU A 238 -9.64 -52.05 24.63
C GLU A 238 -10.14 -50.61 24.70
N LEU A 239 -9.27 -49.70 25.17
CA LEU A 239 -9.56 -48.27 25.12
C LEU A 239 -9.69 -47.86 23.65
N SER A 240 -10.73 -47.10 23.32
CA SER A 240 -10.96 -46.69 21.94
C SER A 240 -9.86 -45.73 21.48
N ASN A 241 -8.96 -46.21 20.61
CA ASN A 241 -7.90 -45.43 19.95
C ASN A 241 -8.45 -44.39 18.93
N GLN A 242 -9.77 -44.18 18.93
CA GLN A 242 -10.55 -43.46 17.95
C GLN A 242 -10.39 -41.94 18.09
N LYS A 243 -9.62 -41.35 17.18
CA LYS A 243 -9.41 -39.89 17.10
C LYS A 243 -10.61 -39.22 16.42
N GLY A 244 -11.27 -38.30 17.12
CA GLY A 244 -12.35 -37.47 16.57
C GLY A 244 -13.72 -38.16 16.39
N ARG A 245 -14.58 -37.61 15.53
CA ARG A 245 -15.98 -38.07 15.32
C ARG A 245 -16.12 -39.12 14.20
N ARG A 246 -15.05 -39.83 13.85
CA ARG A 246 -14.87 -40.55 12.57
C ARG A 246 -15.64 -41.89 12.41
N GLY A 247 -16.50 -42.27 13.36
CA GLY A 247 -17.15 -43.58 13.38
C GLY A 247 -16.23 -44.70 13.89
N LEU A 248 -16.81 -45.81 14.36
CA LEU A 248 -16.05 -46.94 14.91
C LEU A 248 -15.43 -47.76 13.78
N GLY A 249 -14.13 -48.05 13.87
CA GLY A 249 -13.40 -48.92 12.93
C GLY A 249 -12.59 -48.22 11.83
N LEU A 250 -12.62 -46.87 11.74
CA LEU A 250 -11.80 -46.15 10.76
C LEU A 250 -10.38 -45.90 11.32
N SER A 251 -9.38 -46.60 10.75
CA SER A 251 -7.95 -46.40 11.03
C SER A 251 -7.25 -45.77 9.83
N LEU A 252 -6.27 -44.89 10.07
CA LEU A 252 -5.42 -44.32 9.03
C LEU A 252 -4.08 -45.05 8.93
N PRO A 253 -3.75 -45.63 7.75
CA PRO A 253 -2.40 -46.13 7.48
C PRO A 253 -1.33 -45.06 7.76
N GLY A 254 -0.23 -45.45 8.40
CA GLY A 254 0.91 -44.57 8.71
C GLY A 254 0.73 -43.63 9.92
N LEU A 255 -0.50 -43.33 10.35
CA LEU A 255 -0.77 -42.43 11.49
C LEU A 255 -1.41 -43.10 12.72
N ASP A 256 -1.97 -44.30 12.56
CA ASP A 256 -2.51 -45.13 13.64
C ASP A 256 -1.71 -46.44 13.75
N GLY A 257 -0.94 -46.59 14.83
CA GLY A 257 -0.18 -47.82 15.14
C GLY A 257 1.29 -47.60 15.50
N GLN A 258 1.90 -46.51 15.05
CA GLN A 258 3.25 -46.08 15.44
C GLN A 258 3.19 -44.67 16.03
N THR A 259 3.87 -44.43 17.16
CA THR A 259 4.12 -43.07 17.66
C THR A 259 5.18 -42.43 16.77
N ILE A 260 4.86 -41.30 16.15
CA ILE A 260 5.84 -40.48 15.44
C ILE A 260 6.50 -39.59 16.49
N GLU A 261 7.63 -40.08 17.02
CA GLU A 261 8.52 -39.28 17.84
C GLU A 261 9.28 -38.32 16.93
N TRP A 262 9.04 -37.02 17.10
CA TRP A 262 9.83 -35.95 16.49
C TRP A 262 10.86 -35.46 17.51
N ASP A 263 12.08 -35.18 17.07
CA ASP A 263 13.13 -34.66 17.93
C ASP A 263 13.06 -33.11 18.00
N PRO A 264 12.76 -32.51 19.17
CA PRO A 264 12.69 -31.05 19.30
C PRO A 264 14.04 -30.34 19.18
N SER A 265 15.17 -31.06 19.27
CA SER A 265 16.51 -30.47 19.10
C SER A 265 16.84 -30.14 17.63
N LEU A 266 16.08 -30.68 16.67
CA LEU A 266 16.23 -30.41 15.25
C LEU A 266 15.46 -29.16 14.76
N GLU A 267 14.68 -28.50 15.63
CA GLU A 267 13.87 -27.34 15.26
C GLU A 267 14.60 -26.01 15.51
N GLU A 268 15.15 -25.41 14.45
CA GLU A 268 15.68 -24.05 14.49
C GLU A 268 14.57 -22.99 14.57
N ILE A 269 14.46 -22.29 15.71
CA ILE A 269 13.52 -21.16 15.90
C ILE A 269 14.33 -19.87 16.08
N ASN A 270 14.52 -19.12 14.98
CA ASN A 270 15.29 -17.87 14.97
C ASN A 270 14.36 -16.64 14.90
N GLU A 271 14.45 -15.71 15.86
CA GLU A 271 13.67 -14.45 15.87
C GLU A 271 14.08 -13.48 14.75
N ARG A 272 15.32 -13.63 14.24
CA ARG A 272 15.85 -12.99 13.03
C ARG A 272 16.30 -14.12 12.10
N GLU A 273 15.66 -14.25 10.95
CA GLU A 273 16.04 -15.25 9.97
C GLU A 273 17.41 -14.91 9.33
N PRO A 274 18.31 -15.89 9.11
CA PRO A 274 19.52 -15.67 8.36
C PRO A 274 19.18 -15.35 6.90
N VAL A 275 19.83 -14.33 6.36
CA VAL A 275 19.77 -13.95 4.94
C VAL A 275 21.03 -14.43 4.24
N ASP A 276 20.84 -14.99 3.05
CA ASP A 276 21.87 -15.68 2.29
C ASP A 276 21.82 -15.19 0.84
N TRP A 277 22.77 -14.34 0.46
CA TRP A 277 22.84 -13.67 -0.83
C TRP A 277 23.80 -14.38 -1.78
N LEU A 278 23.32 -14.69 -2.99
CA LEU A 278 24.17 -14.92 -4.15
C LEU A 278 24.41 -13.58 -4.85
N GLU A 279 25.67 -13.25 -5.13
CA GLU A 279 26.06 -11.96 -5.75
C GLU A 279 26.48 -12.16 -7.20
N ASN A 280 25.85 -11.43 -8.11
CA ASN A 280 26.21 -11.42 -9.51
C ASN A 280 27.31 -10.40 -9.78
N PHE A 281 28.52 -10.90 -10.06
CA PHE A 281 29.68 -10.14 -10.51
C PHE A 281 29.84 -10.14 -12.05
N ASP A 282 28.98 -10.86 -12.76
CA ASP A 282 29.05 -11.02 -14.22
C ASP A 282 28.67 -9.71 -14.93
N ILE A 283 29.48 -9.32 -15.92
CA ILE A 283 29.25 -8.16 -16.77
C ILE A 283 28.85 -8.55 -18.20
N HIS A 284 28.80 -9.85 -18.52
CA HIS A 284 28.43 -10.34 -19.84
C HIS A 284 26.91 -10.28 -20.02
N MET A 285 26.46 -9.45 -20.97
CA MET A 285 25.04 -9.40 -21.36
C MET A 285 24.69 -10.64 -22.18
N LEU A 286 23.64 -11.36 -21.78
CA LEU A 286 23.08 -12.45 -22.57
C LEU A 286 22.49 -11.92 -23.87
N ASN A 287 22.78 -12.58 -24.99
CA ASN A 287 22.25 -12.25 -26.31
C ASN A 287 20.86 -12.89 -26.52
N PHE A 288 19.90 -12.14 -27.06
CA PHE A 288 18.52 -12.63 -27.26
C PHE A 288 18.46 -13.76 -28.30
N GLU A 289 19.13 -13.58 -29.43
CA GLU A 289 19.10 -14.52 -30.55
C GLU A 289 19.65 -15.90 -30.14
N THR A 290 20.82 -15.95 -29.51
CA THR A 290 21.41 -17.21 -28.99
C THR A 290 20.51 -17.91 -27.96
N MET A 291 19.85 -17.16 -27.06
CA MET A 291 18.89 -17.78 -26.13
C MET A 291 17.65 -18.31 -26.86
N ALA A 292 17.10 -17.54 -27.80
CA ALA A 292 15.87 -17.89 -28.51
C ALA A 292 16.03 -19.08 -29.49
N GLU A 293 17.24 -19.30 -30.02
CA GLU A 293 17.57 -20.41 -30.91
C GLU A 293 17.98 -21.67 -30.14
N ASP A 294 18.89 -21.58 -29.15
CA ASP A 294 19.52 -22.77 -28.54
C ASP A 294 18.98 -23.18 -27.16
N TRP A 295 18.32 -22.30 -26.39
CA TRP A 295 18.04 -22.56 -24.96
C TRP A 295 16.63 -23.10 -24.64
N ILE A 296 15.68 -23.06 -25.59
CA ILE A 296 14.29 -23.44 -25.35
C ILE A 296 14.10 -24.94 -25.59
N ASN A 297 14.00 -25.72 -24.51
CA ASN A 297 13.76 -27.16 -24.55
C ASN A 297 12.24 -27.45 -24.52
N GLU A 298 11.61 -27.59 -25.68
CA GLU A 298 10.22 -28.03 -25.85
C GLU A 298 10.13 -29.56 -26.02
N GLY A 299 9.21 -30.20 -25.28
CA GLY A 299 9.03 -31.66 -25.35
C GLY A 299 7.75 -32.14 -24.67
N PRO A 300 7.59 -33.46 -24.45
CA PRO A 300 6.44 -34.00 -23.74
C PRO A 300 6.33 -33.42 -22.33
N LYS A 301 5.11 -33.10 -21.90
CA LYS A 301 4.80 -32.46 -20.62
C LYS A 301 5.15 -33.36 -19.42
N ASN A 302 6.27 -33.08 -18.76
CA ASN A 302 6.69 -33.85 -17.59
C ASN A 302 6.01 -33.34 -16.30
N LEU A 303 5.26 -34.21 -15.62
CA LEU A 303 4.68 -33.96 -14.30
C LEU A 303 5.29 -34.84 -13.19
N ASN A 304 6.32 -35.62 -13.50
CA ASN A 304 6.98 -36.48 -12.52
C ASN A 304 8.03 -35.70 -11.71
N ILE A 305 7.62 -35.20 -10.55
CA ILE A 305 8.50 -34.48 -9.62
C ILE A 305 9.54 -35.40 -8.95
N GLU A 306 9.29 -36.72 -8.87
CA GLU A 306 10.19 -37.68 -8.19
C GLU A 306 11.55 -37.83 -8.89
N THR A 307 11.61 -37.58 -10.21
CA THR A 307 12.84 -37.67 -11.01
C THR A 307 13.65 -36.37 -11.08
N MET A 308 13.26 -35.31 -10.36
CA MET A 308 13.87 -33.98 -10.47
C MET A 308 14.97 -33.76 -9.41
N THR A 309 16.06 -34.51 -9.51
CA THR A 309 17.14 -34.62 -8.49
C THR A 309 18.41 -33.81 -8.80
N GLU A 310 18.38 -32.98 -9.85
CA GLU A 310 19.53 -32.14 -10.25
C GLU A 310 19.83 -31.03 -9.23
N PHE A 311 18.78 -30.43 -8.66
CA PHE A 311 18.89 -29.29 -7.74
C PHE A 311 18.50 -29.62 -6.29
N ILE A 312 18.42 -30.89 -5.93
CA ILE A 312 18.15 -31.39 -4.56
C ILE A 312 18.74 -32.79 -4.40
N ASP A 313 19.09 -33.19 -3.17
CA ASP A 313 19.44 -34.58 -2.88
C ASP A 313 18.25 -35.56 -3.12
N GLU A 314 18.54 -36.74 -3.69
CA GLU A 314 17.52 -37.74 -4.07
C GLU A 314 16.83 -38.38 -2.86
N GLU A 315 17.60 -38.73 -1.82
CA GLU A 315 17.01 -39.30 -0.61
C GLU A 315 16.15 -38.25 0.11
N LEU A 316 16.64 -37.01 0.16
CA LEU A 316 15.91 -35.88 0.73
C LEU A 316 14.60 -35.60 0.00
N LEU A 317 14.61 -35.52 -1.34
CA LEU A 317 13.41 -35.33 -2.16
C LEU A 317 12.39 -36.47 -1.93
N SER A 318 12.86 -37.71 -1.98
CA SER A 318 12.05 -38.90 -1.70
C SER A 318 11.43 -38.83 -0.30
N ASN A 319 12.17 -38.37 0.70
CA ASN A 319 11.70 -38.23 2.08
C ASN A 319 10.72 -37.05 2.27
N ILE A 320 10.92 -35.90 1.61
CA ILE A 320 9.95 -34.79 1.59
C ILE A 320 8.60 -35.28 1.04
N LEU A 321 8.60 -35.97 -0.11
CA LEU A 321 7.38 -36.44 -0.77
C LEU A 321 6.65 -37.50 0.07
N LYS A 322 7.38 -38.51 0.61
CA LYS A 322 6.82 -39.47 1.58
C LYS A 322 6.15 -38.76 2.77
N LYS A 323 6.78 -37.73 3.33
CA LYS A 323 6.30 -37.00 4.51
C LYS A 323 5.11 -36.08 4.19
N LYS A 324 5.04 -35.49 2.99
CA LYS A 324 3.86 -34.76 2.51
C LYS A 324 2.64 -35.70 2.42
N ASN A 325 2.80 -36.88 1.81
CA ASN A 325 1.70 -37.82 1.54
C ASN A 325 1.05 -38.44 2.80
N ILE A 326 1.70 -38.35 3.97
CA ILE A 326 1.11 -38.75 5.27
C ILE A 326 -0.19 -37.98 5.55
N PHE A 327 -0.32 -36.76 5.04
CA PHE A 327 -1.42 -35.85 5.36
C PHE A 327 -2.62 -35.94 4.39
N ASP A 328 -2.47 -36.60 3.24
CA ASP A 328 -3.50 -36.72 2.19
C ASP A 328 -4.82 -37.32 2.70
N ASN A 329 -4.72 -38.21 3.68
CA ASN A 329 -5.85 -38.92 4.28
C ASN A 329 -6.42 -38.22 5.54
N LEU A 330 -5.98 -37.00 5.86
CA LEU A 330 -6.55 -36.19 6.96
C LEU A 330 -7.66 -35.27 6.47
N SER A 331 -8.65 -35.01 7.34
CA SER A 331 -9.55 -33.88 7.11
C SER A 331 -8.80 -32.56 7.32
N GLU A 332 -9.11 -31.57 6.49
CA GLU A 332 -8.45 -30.25 6.56
C GLU A 332 -8.52 -29.64 7.96
N ASP A 333 -9.65 -29.80 8.68
CA ASP A 333 -9.83 -29.23 10.02
C ASP A 333 -9.05 -29.98 11.11
N GLU A 334 -8.60 -31.20 10.88
CA GLU A 334 -7.64 -31.88 11.75
C GLU A 334 -6.21 -31.41 11.47
N LEU A 335 -5.82 -31.33 10.19
CA LEU A 335 -4.51 -30.82 9.78
C LEU A 335 -4.31 -29.35 10.21
N ARG A 336 -5.30 -28.48 9.97
CA ARG A 336 -5.31 -27.07 10.42
C ARG A 336 -5.12 -26.94 11.94
N ARG A 337 -5.71 -27.85 12.73
CA ARG A 337 -5.58 -27.86 14.21
C ARG A 337 -4.26 -28.44 14.71
N ALA A 338 -3.61 -29.33 13.96
CA ALA A 338 -2.24 -29.76 14.24
C ALA A 338 -1.25 -28.62 13.92
N VAL A 339 -1.30 -28.10 12.70
CA VAL A 339 -0.49 -26.96 12.21
C VAL A 339 -0.60 -25.74 13.13
N SER A 340 -1.81 -25.39 13.59
CA SER A 340 -2.00 -24.21 14.45
C SER A 340 -1.49 -24.38 15.89
N ARG A 341 -1.24 -25.63 16.34
CA ARG A 341 -0.62 -25.89 17.65
C ARG A 341 0.89 -26.07 17.56
N SER A 342 1.41 -26.58 16.43
CA SER A 342 2.84 -26.87 16.25
C SER A 342 3.67 -25.67 15.78
N ASN A 343 3.15 -24.85 14.84
CA ASN A 343 3.89 -23.73 14.27
C ASN A 343 4.19 -22.63 15.34
N PRO A 344 5.46 -22.32 15.65
CA PRO A 344 5.83 -21.29 16.63
C PRO A 344 5.33 -19.87 16.29
N PHE A 345 5.07 -19.58 15.02
CA PHE A 345 4.72 -18.24 14.55
C PHE A 345 3.23 -18.05 14.23
N GLU A 346 2.37 -19.07 14.37
CA GLU A 346 0.99 -19.02 13.86
C GLU A 346 0.12 -17.92 14.52
N THR A 347 0.38 -17.53 15.77
CA THR A 347 -0.35 -16.48 16.51
C THR A 347 -0.14 -15.07 15.96
N ILE A 348 0.90 -14.83 15.15
CA ILE A 348 1.13 -13.59 14.40
C ILE A 348 -0.08 -13.28 13.50
N ARG A 349 -0.64 -14.32 12.86
CA ARG A 349 -1.84 -14.29 12.02
C ARG A 349 -1.82 -13.16 10.97
N LYS A 350 -2.49 -12.05 11.26
CA LYS A 350 -2.65 -10.88 10.38
C LYS A 350 -2.46 -9.54 11.10
N GLY A 351 -2.23 -9.53 12.42
CA GLY A 351 -2.13 -8.30 13.21
C GLY A 351 -3.28 -7.33 12.96
N ILE A 352 -2.92 -6.11 12.54
CA ILE A 352 -3.83 -5.03 12.16
C ILE A 352 -4.32 -5.08 10.69
N PHE A 353 -3.80 -6.01 9.88
CA PHE A 353 -3.99 -6.06 8.42
C PHE A 353 -5.12 -7.01 7.96
N LEU A 354 -5.49 -6.92 6.69
CA LEU A 354 -6.62 -7.62 6.08
C LEU A 354 -6.42 -9.15 6.05
N ASN A 355 -5.22 -9.63 5.72
CA ASN A 355 -4.83 -11.04 5.69
C ASN A 355 -3.39 -11.25 6.22
N ARG A 356 -2.90 -12.51 6.20
CA ARG A 356 -1.53 -12.82 6.68
C ARG A 356 -0.42 -12.31 5.75
N ALA A 357 -0.71 -12.06 4.47
CA ALA A 357 0.29 -11.72 3.46
C ALA A 357 0.97 -10.38 3.79
N ALA A 358 0.23 -9.41 4.31
CA ALA A 358 0.77 -8.15 4.80
C ALA A 358 1.93 -8.33 5.80
N LEU A 359 1.84 -9.34 6.68
CA LEU A 359 2.90 -9.64 7.65
C LEU A 359 4.05 -10.44 7.05
N LYS A 360 3.88 -11.12 5.90
CA LYS A 360 5.02 -11.63 5.13
C LYS A 360 5.86 -10.48 4.59
N MET A 361 5.24 -9.45 4.02
CA MET A 361 5.98 -8.26 3.59
C MET A 361 6.59 -7.49 4.77
N ALA A 362 5.91 -7.35 5.91
CA ALA A 362 6.52 -6.75 7.10
C ALA A 362 7.76 -7.51 7.58
N ASN A 363 7.70 -8.85 7.55
CA ASN A 363 8.78 -9.76 7.94
C ASN A 363 9.95 -9.71 6.96
N MET A 364 9.70 -9.73 5.64
CA MET A 364 10.75 -9.65 4.62
C MET A 364 11.36 -8.25 4.54
N ASP A 365 10.55 -7.19 4.56
CA ASP A 365 11.05 -5.81 4.61
C ASP A 365 11.95 -5.60 5.83
N PHE A 366 11.60 -6.12 7.01
CA PHE A 366 12.53 -6.13 8.16
C PHE A 366 13.81 -6.96 7.92
N ALA A 367 13.69 -8.19 7.41
CA ALA A 367 14.84 -9.09 7.21
C ALA A 367 15.85 -8.54 6.19
N TYR A 368 15.40 -7.67 5.28
CA TYR A 368 16.21 -7.02 4.25
C TYR A 368 16.37 -5.50 4.51
N ASP A 369 16.59 -5.11 5.78
CA ASP A 369 16.95 -3.75 6.22
C ASP A 369 16.01 -2.62 5.74
N PHE A 370 14.72 -2.93 5.64
CA PHE A 370 13.65 -2.09 5.10
C PHE A 370 13.84 -1.68 3.63
N MET A 371 14.55 -2.48 2.81
CA MET A 371 14.88 -2.08 1.44
C MET A 371 13.68 -1.88 0.50
N PHE A 372 12.49 -2.41 0.81
CA PHE A 372 11.30 -2.12 0.00
C PHE A 372 10.67 -0.79 0.39
N THR A 373 10.52 -0.52 1.70
CA THR A 373 9.88 0.72 2.16
C THR A 373 10.85 1.90 2.31
N ASN A 374 12.16 1.65 2.32
CA ASN A 374 13.24 2.62 2.32
C ASN A 374 14.38 2.20 1.36
N PRO A 375 14.12 2.14 0.04
CA PRO A 375 15.08 1.67 -0.95
C PRO A 375 16.30 2.59 -1.08
N LYS A 376 17.46 1.98 -1.33
CA LYS A 376 18.76 2.64 -1.45
C LYS A 376 19.51 2.14 -2.69
N TYR A 377 20.31 3.02 -3.29
CA TYR A 377 21.27 2.68 -4.34
C TYR A 377 22.45 1.85 -3.77
N ARG A 378 23.35 1.35 -4.63
CA ARG A 378 24.54 0.58 -4.19
C ARG A 378 25.53 1.38 -3.34
N ASP A 379 25.50 2.71 -3.42
CA ASP A 379 26.30 3.63 -2.60
C ASP A 379 25.64 3.97 -1.24
N ASP A 380 24.59 3.23 -0.86
CA ASP A 380 23.76 3.44 0.33
C ASP A 380 22.94 4.75 0.32
N SER A 381 22.96 5.54 -0.77
CA SER A 381 22.15 6.76 -0.87
C SER A 381 20.65 6.46 -1.10
N PRO A 382 19.71 7.27 -0.56
CA PRO A 382 18.28 7.00 -0.69
C PRO A 382 17.76 7.13 -2.14
N MET A 383 16.98 6.15 -2.61
CA MET A 383 16.34 6.19 -3.93
C MET A 383 15.09 7.08 -4.00
N VAL A 384 14.60 7.57 -2.85
CA VAL A 384 13.43 8.46 -2.74
C VAL A 384 13.85 9.70 -1.95
N ARG A 385 13.80 10.87 -2.59
CA ARG A 385 14.04 12.18 -1.95
C ARG A 385 12.77 12.67 -1.24
N GLU A 386 12.90 13.66 -0.36
CA GLU A 386 11.77 14.18 0.43
C GLU A 386 10.58 14.65 -0.43
N ASN A 387 10.87 15.29 -1.57
CA ASN A 387 9.87 15.75 -2.53
C ASN A 387 9.56 14.72 -3.65
N GLU A 388 9.78 13.42 -3.43
CA GLU A 388 9.47 12.34 -4.37
C GLU A 388 8.59 11.24 -3.75
N LEU A 389 7.90 10.45 -4.58
CA LEU A 389 7.02 9.36 -4.15
C LEU A 389 7.70 8.00 -4.27
N LEU A 390 7.48 7.12 -3.29
CA LEU A 390 7.80 5.69 -3.40
C LEU A 390 6.79 4.99 -4.33
N TYR A 391 7.12 4.92 -5.62
CA TYR A 391 6.40 4.09 -6.59
C TYR A 391 6.68 2.60 -6.39
N PHE A 392 5.62 1.78 -6.28
CA PHE A 392 5.70 0.31 -6.18
C PHE A 392 4.62 -0.40 -7.00
N ALA A 393 4.83 -1.67 -7.31
CA ALA A 393 3.83 -2.55 -7.94
C ALA A 393 3.50 -3.78 -7.08
N ASP A 394 2.26 -4.26 -7.14
CA ASP A 394 1.78 -5.44 -6.41
C ASP A 394 0.94 -6.32 -7.36
N VAL A 395 1.53 -7.45 -7.79
CA VAL A 395 1.05 -8.25 -8.93
C VAL A 395 0.62 -9.65 -8.47
N CYS A 396 -0.47 -10.18 -9.05
CA CYS A 396 -1.13 -11.42 -8.62
C CYS A 396 -1.48 -11.45 -7.12
N ALA A 397 -1.73 -10.26 -6.55
CA ALA A 397 -1.68 -10.01 -5.11
C ALA A 397 -3.05 -9.77 -4.44
N GLY A 398 -4.15 -9.93 -5.16
CA GLY A 398 -5.49 -9.79 -4.58
C GLY A 398 -5.68 -10.74 -3.38
N PRO A 399 -6.27 -10.28 -2.25
CA PRO A 399 -7.01 -9.03 -2.07
C PRO A 399 -6.19 -7.76 -1.75
N GLY A 400 -4.85 -7.79 -1.81
CA GLY A 400 -3.98 -6.60 -1.66
C GLY A 400 -3.24 -6.48 -0.33
N GLY A 401 -2.97 -7.59 0.37
CA GLY A 401 -2.33 -7.56 1.69
C GLY A 401 -0.91 -6.97 1.69
N PHE A 402 -0.13 -7.26 0.65
CA PHE A 402 1.22 -6.71 0.46
C PHE A 402 1.18 -5.18 0.32
N SER A 403 0.30 -4.67 -0.55
CA SER A 403 0.01 -3.23 -0.67
C SER A 403 -0.42 -2.57 0.65
N GLU A 404 -1.31 -3.20 1.44
CA GLU A 404 -1.76 -2.61 2.72
C GLU A 404 -0.58 -2.41 3.69
N TYR A 405 0.41 -3.30 3.72
CA TYR A 405 1.62 -3.10 4.51
C TYR A 405 2.45 -1.89 4.04
N VAL A 406 2.74 -1.80 2.73
CA VAL A 406 3.55 -0.70 2.18
C VAL A 406 2.88 0.65 2.41
N LEU A 407 1.56 0.72 2.20
CA LEU A 407 0.76 1.92 2.39
C LEU A 407 0.60 2.27 3.88
N HIS A 408 0.52 1.28 4.78
CA HIS A 408 0.59 1.53 6.23
C HIS A 408 1.94 2.13 6.64
N ARG A 409 3.06 1.61 6.10
CA ARG A 409 4.40 2.09 6.43
C ARG A 409 4.70 3.50 5.89
N LYS A 410 4.23 3.82 4.68
CA LYS A 410 4.61 5.04 3.95
C LYS A 410 3.51 6.09 3.84
N ASN A 411 2.28 5.73 4.20
CA ASN A 411 1.12 6.61 4.13
C ASN A 411 0.98 7.16 2.69
N TRP A 412 0.62 8.43 2.52
CA TRP A 412 0.46 9.08 1.23
C TRP A 412 1.75 9.25 0.40
N HIS A 413 2.94 9.03 0.98
CA HIS A 413 4.23 9.14 0.28
C HIS A 413 4.51 7.99 -0.72
N ALA A 414 3.62 7.00 -0.83
CA ALA A 414 3.76 5.89 -1.77
C ALA A 414 2.60 5.86 -2.78
N LYS A 415 2.93 5.66 -4.06
CA LYS A 415 1.97 5.38 -5.15
C LYS A 415 2.08 3.91 -5.53
N GLY A 416 1.04 3.14 -5.26
CA GLY A 416 0.99 1.72 -5.61
C GLY A 416 0.19 1.46 -6.88
N ILE A 417 0.65 0.50 -7.69
CA ILE A 417 -0.04 0.00 -8.87
C ILE A 417 -0.34 -1.49 -8.67
N GLY A 418 -1.62 -1.87 -8.77
CA GLY A 418 -2.05 -3.24 -8.58
C GLY A 418 -2.36 -3.94 -9.91
N PHE A 419 -2.05 -5.23 -10.04
CA PHE A 419 -2.57 -6.06 -11.13
C PHE A 419 -2.94 -7.46 -10.61
N THR A 420 -4.20 -7.87 -10.75
CA THR A 420 -4.69 -9.18 -10.30
C THR A 420 -5.93 -9.60 -11.07
N LEU A 421 -6.22 -10.90 -11.12
CA LEU A 421 -7.45 -11.45 -11.71
C LEU A 421 -8.69 -10.87 -11.02
N LYS A 422 -9.69 -10.47 -11.81
CA LYS A 422 -10.99 -10.02 -11.29
C LYS A 422 -11.81 -11.14 -10.67
N GLY A 423 -12.84 -10.75 -9.93
CA GLY A 423 -13.78 -11.66 -9.26
C GLY A 423 -13.36 -11.95 -7.81
N ASP A 424 -13.36 -13.22 -7.40
CA ASP A 424 -13.08 -13.59 -6.00
C ASP A 424 -11.65 -13.25 -5.55
N ASN A 425 -10.72 -13.20 -6.52
CA ASN A 425 -9.29 -12.89 -6.38
C ASN A 425 -8.95 -11.40 -6.61
N ASP A 426 -9.95 -10.51 -6.67
CA ASP A 426 -9.75 -9.08 -6.90
C ASP A 426 -9.28 -8.33 -5.63
N PHE A 427 -8.72 -7.13 -5.80
CA PHE A 427 -8.33 -6.23 -4.71
C PHE A 427 -9.54 -5.79 -3.88
N LYS A 428 -9.39 -5.82 -2.55
CA LYS A 428 -10.46 -5.41 -1.61
C LYS A 428 -10.07 -4.12 -0.93
N LEU A 429 -9.95 -3.04 -1.72
CA LEU A 429 -9.51 -1.73 -1.24
C LEU A 429 -10.44 -1.17 -0.14
N GLN A 430 -11.74 -1.47 -0.21
CA GLN A 430 -12.70 -1.17 0.85
C GLN A 430 -12.31 -1.82 2.20
N ASP A 431 -11.60 -2.94 2.20
CA ASP A 431 -11.11 -3.65 3.38
C ASP A 431 -9.74 -3.15 3.88
N PHE A 432 -9.04 -2.26 3.18
CA PHE A 432 -7.81 -1.66 3.70
C PHE A 432 -8.18 -0.78 4.90
N LEU A 433 -7.62 -1.08 6.08
CA LEU A 433 -7.87 -0.36 7.33
C LEU A 433 -6.57 0.14 7.99
N ALA A 434 -5.43 -0.51 7.71
CA ALA A 434 -4.13 -0.10 8.27
C ALA A 434 -3.41 0.98 7.42
N GLY A 435 -3.62 1.00 6.10
CA GLY A 435 -3.01 1.95 5.17
C GLY A 435 -4.03 2.64 4.25
N PRO A 436 -3.75 3.86 3.75
CA PRO A 436 -4.62 4.59 2.84
C PRO A 436 -4.72 3.88 1.48
N SER A 437 -5.93 3.52 1.07
CA SER A 437 -6.20 2.93 -0.26
C SER A 437 -6.15 3.95 -1.41
N GLU A 438 -6.12 5.24 -1.09
CA GLU A 438 -6.39 6.31 -2.04
C GLU A 438 -5.20 6.58 -2.97
N THR A 439 -3.98 6.23 -2.55
CA THR A 439 -2.77 6.28 -3.40
C THR A 439 -2.46 4.94 -4.09
N PHE A 440 -3.39 3.96 -4.01
CA PHE A 440 -3.34 2.73 -4.80
C PHE A 440 -4.20 2.84 -6.06
N GLU A 441 -3.77 2.20 -7.15
CA GLU A 441 -4.52 2.14 -8.41
C GLU A 441 -4.44 0.75 -9.05
N PRO A 442 -5.52 -0.05 -9.00
CA PRO A 442 -5.63 -1.29 -9.75
C PRO A 442 -5.68 -1.04 -11.26
N TYR A 443 -5.00 -1.90 -12.01
CA TYR A 443 -5.07 -2.03 -13.45
C TYR A 443 -5.29 -3.50 -13.81
N TYR A 444 -6.00 -3.75 -14.92
CA TYR A 444 -6.49 -5.08 -15.29
C TYR A 444 -6.17 -5.45 -16.74
N GLY A 445 -5.21 -4.75 -17.36
CA GLY A 445 -4.83 -4.93 -18.76
C GLY A 445 -5.86 -4.36 -19.74
N GLU A 446 -5.54 -4.41 -21.03
CA GLU A 446 -6.43 -3.95 -22.10
C GLU A 446 -7.75 -4.74 -22.14
N LYS A 447 -7.71 -6.05 -21.89
CA LYS A 447 -8.90 -6.92 -21.82
C LYS A 447 -9.72 -6.71 -20.54
N GLY A 448 -9.14 -6.05 -19.54
CA GLY A 448 -9.82 -5.70 -18.30
C GLY A 448 -10.17 -6.89 -17.41
N ASP A 449 -9.51 -8.04 -17.57
CA ASP A 449 -9.71 -9.27 -16.78
C ASP A 449 -8.65 -9.47 -15.68
N GLY A 450 -7.47 -8.86 -15.84
CA GLY A 450 -6.33 -9.03 -14.93
C GLY A 450 -5.57 -10.35 -15.14
N ASN A 451 -5.68 -10.97 -16.30
CA ASN A 451 -4.94 -12.21 -16.61
C ASN A 451 -3.47 -11.91 -16.92
N ILE A 452 -2.56 -12.40 -16.07
CA ILE A 452 -1.11 -12.14 -16.18
C ILE A 452 -0.42 -12.99 -17.26
N PHE A 453 -1.07 -14.07 -17.74
CA PHE A 453 -0.51 -14.94 -18.78
C PHE A 453 -0.64 -14.34 -20.18
N ASP A 454 -1.55 -13.38 -20.37
CA ASP A 454 -1.88 -12.80 -21.67
C ASP A 454 -0.82 -11.76 -22.11
N PRO A 455 -0.10 -11.98 -23.23
CA PRO A 455 0.96 -11.07 -23.67
C PRO A 455 0.50 -9.61 -23.92
N VAL A 456 -0.78 -9.41 -24.25
CA VAL A 456 -1.38 -8.08 -24.44
C VAL A 456 -1.56 -7.37 -23.10
N ASN A 457 -1.97 -8.10 -22.06
CA ASN A 457 -2.08 -7.56 -20.71
C ASN A 457 -0.70 -7.22 -20.12
N ILE A 458 0.34 -8.03 -20.38
CA ILE A 458 1.72 -7.75 -19.95
C ILE A 458 2.24 -6.45 -20.58
N SER A 459 2.05 -6.29 -21.89
CA SER A 459 2.48 -5.09 -22.64
C SER A 459 1.74 -3.85 -22.16
N SER A 460 0.40 -3.90 -22.08
CA SER A 460 -0.43 -2.77 -21.63
C SER A 460 -0.20 -2.40 -20.15
N LEU A 461 0.12 -3.36 -19.27
CA LEU A 461 0.58 -3.10 -17.90
C LEU A 461 1.92 -2.35 -17.89
N THR A 462 2.86 -2.75 -18.74
CA THR A 462 4.18 -2.10 -18.85
C THR A 462 4.03 -0.63 -19.27
N ASP A 463 3.27 -0.36 -20.33
CA ASP A 463 2.95 1.00 -20.80
C ASP A 463 2.24 1.84 -19.73
N PHE A 464 1.34 1.22 -18.95
CA PHE A 464 0.65 1.90 -17.87
C PHE A 464 1.62 2.27 -16.73
N VAL A 465 2.45 1.35 -16.26
CA VAL A 465 3.40 1.61 -15.17
C VAL A 465 4.42 2.66 -15.59
N MET A 466 4.99 2.58 -16.80
CA MET A 466 5.93 3.61 -17.29
C MET A 466 5.29 5.00 -17.36
N ARG A 467 4.03 5.10 -17.81
CA ARG A 467 3.28 6.37 -17.84
C ARG A 467 3.01 6.96 -16.45
N VAL A 468 2.75 6.12 -15.44
CA VAL A 468 2.51 6.56 -14.06
C VAL A 468 3.80 6.95 -13.32
N THR A 469 4.95 6.42 -13.75
CA THR A 469 6.28 6.57 -13.11
C THR A 469 7.23 7.50 -13.87
N ASP A 470 6.70 8.39 -14.71
CA ASP A 470 7.44 9.37 -15.52
C ASP A 470 8.55 8.71 -16.39
N GLY A 471 8.27 7.53 -16.94
CA GLY A 471 9.17 6.74 -17.78
C GLY A 471 10.26 5.96 -17.03
N LYS A 472 10.29 6.01 -15.69
CA LYS A 472 11.38 5.40 -14.88
C LYS A 472 11.12 3.95 -14.43
N GLY A 473 9.86 3.52 -14.34
CA GLY A 473 9.49 2.27 -13.66
C GLY A 473 9.37 2.40 -12.13
N VAL A 474 8.85 1.37 -11.47
CA VAL A 474 8.68 1.33 -10.00
C VAL A 474 10.02 1.08 -9.29
N HIS A 475 10.16 1.54 -8.04
CA HIS A 475 11.33 1.25 -7.21
C HIS A 475 11.44 -0.24 -6.90
N PHE A 476 10.29 -0.87 -6.64
CA PHE A 476 10.20 -2.31 -6.46
C PHE A 476 8.85 -2.87 -6.91
N MET A 477 8.86 -4.16 -7.22
CA MET A 477 7.66 -4.96 -7.47
C MET A 477 7.56 -6.08 -6.44
N MET A 478 6.33 -6.36 -6.00
CA MET A 478 5.99 -7.51 -5.17
C MET A 478 5.03 -8.43 -5.93
N ALA A 479 5.08 -9.73 -5.65
CA ALA A 479 4.06 -10.68 -6.08
C ALA A 479 3.89 -11.87 -5.10
N ASP A 480 2.65 -12.16 -4.69
CA ASP A 480 2.29 -13.31 -3.81
C ASP A 480 1.52 -14.41 -4.58
N GLY A 481 1.76 -14.52 -5.90
CA GLY A 481 0.97 -15.34 -6.80
C GLY A 481 0.88 -16.82 -6.40
N GLY A 482 -0.31 -17.39 -6.60
CA GLY A 482 -0.57 -18.81 -6.41
C GLY A 482 -2.07 -19.13 -6.48
N PHE A 483 -2.37 -20.39 -6.74
CA PHE A 483 -3.75 -20.90 -6.85
C PHE A 483 -3.90 -22.23 -6.09
N SER A 484 -5.13 -22.73 -5.99
CA SER A 484 -5.41 -24.00 -5.30
C SER A 484 -4.97 -25.19 -6.15
N VAL A 485 -4.10 -26.03 -5.59
CA VAL A 485 -3.60 -27.28 -6.18
C VAL A 485 -4.03 -28.50 -5.35
N LYS A 486 -5.23 -28.43 -4.76
CA LYS A 486 -5.70 -29.39 -3.76
C LYS A 486 -5.73 -30.83 -4.31
N GLY A 487 -5.02 -31.74 -3.63
CA GLY A 487 -4.82 -33.13 -4.07
C GLY A 487 -3.70 -33.31 -5.11
N GLN A 488 -2.90 -32.27 -5.36
CA GLN A 488 -1.77 -32.20 -6.29
C GLN A 488 -0.61 -31.35 -5.71
N GLU A 489 -0.54 -31.22 -4.39
CA GLU A 489 0.41 -30.36 -3.66
C GLU A 489 1.88 -30.67 -3.99
N ASN A 490 2.22 -31.91 -4.34
CA ASN A 490 3.57 -32.32 -4.73
C ASN A 490 4.03 -31.73 -6.07
N ILE A 491 3.12 -31.46 -7.01
CA ILE A 491 3.43 -30.91 -8.33
C ILE A 491 3.15 -29.40 -8.42
N GLN A 492 2.99 -28.72 -7.28
CA GLN A 492 2.64 -27.30 -7.21
C GLN A 492 3.62 -26.41 -7.98
N GLU A 493 4.91 -26.74 -7.99
CA GLU A 493 5.93 -26.06 -8.80
C GLU A 493 5.58 -26.09 -10.29
N LEU A 494 5.39 -27.29 -10.84
CA LEU A 494 5.19 -27.54 -12.27
C LEU A 494 3.90 -26.89 -12.77
N LEU A 495 2.84 -26.94 -11.96
CA LEU A 495 1.58 -26.23 -12.22
C LEU A 495 1.76 -24.70 -12.17
N SER A 496 2.62 -24.19 -11.29
CA SER A 496 2.84 -22.74 -11.11
C SER A 496 3.86 -22.12 -12.08
N LYS A 497 4.53 -22.91 -12.93
CA LYS A 497 5.74 -22.46 -13.64
C LYS A 497 5.51 -21.24 -14.55
N GLN A 498 4.39 -21.18 -15.29
CA GLN A 498 4.07 -20.01 -16.12
C GLN A 498 3.75 -18.77 -15.26
N LEU A 499 3.25 -18.97 -14.02
CA LEU A 499 3.01 -17.87 -13.08
C LEU A 499 4.32 -17.32 -12.52
N TYR A 500 5.33 -18.15 -12.26
CA TYR A 500 6.69 -17.65 -11.97
C TYR A 500 7.21 -16.83 -13.15
N LEU A 501 7.19 -17.40 -14.35
CA LEU A 501 7.70 -16.77 -15.57
C LEU A 501 7.05 -15.40 -15.82
N CYS A 502 5.72 -15.30 -15.77
CA CYS A 502 5.02 -14.03 -16.00
C CYS A 502 5.30 -12.99 -14.90
N GLN A 503 5.40 -13.38 -13.63
CA GLN A 503 5.77 -12.47 -12.54
C GLN A 503 7.21 -11.96 -12.74
N PHE A 504 8.15 -12.81 -13.17
CA PHE A 504 9.56 -12.45 -13.40
C PHE A 504 9.70 -11.54 -14.63
N LEU A 505 9.04 -11.89 -15.75
CA LEU A 505 8.95 -11.09 -16.98
C LEU A 505 8.39 -9.68 -16.71
N VAL A 506 7.31 -9.58 -15.93
CA VAL A 506 6.74 -8.28 -15.57
C VAL A 506 7.71 -7.49 -14.68
N ALA A 507 8.40 -8.13 -13.74
CA ALA A 507 9.44 -7.45 -12.94
C ALA A 507 10.56 -6.85 -13.81
N LEU A 508 11.10 -7.62 -14.76
CA LEU A 508 12.10 -7.10 -15.71
C LEU A 508 11.54 -5.99 -16.60
N SER A 509 10.23 -5.98 -16.85
CA SER A 509 9.56 -4.96 -17.66
C SER A 509 9.22 -3.68 -16.91
N ILE A 510 8.92 -3.72 -15.60
CA ILE A 510 8.40 -2.55 -14.86
C ILE A 510 9.29 -2.04 -13.72
N VAL A 511 10.24 -2.85 -13.21
CA VAL A 511 11.19 -2.42 -12.18
C VAL A 511 12.30 -1.59 -12.83
N ARG A 512 12.63 -0.45 -12.21
CA ARG A 512 13.69 0.47 -12.66
C ARG A 512 15.09 -0.10 -12.50
N GLU A 513 16.08 0.50 -13.17
CA GLU A 513 17.50 0.29 -12.86
C GLU A 513 17.76 0.52 -11.35
N GLU A 514 18.58 -0.32 -10.74
CA GLU A 514 18.82 -0.37 -9.28
C GLU A 514 17.57 -0.69 -8.43
N GLY A 515 16.41 -0.92 -9.05
CA GLY A 515 15.19 -1.33 -8.36
C GLY A 515 15.25 -2.74 -7.78
N HIS A 516 14.20 -3.15 -7.07
CA HIS A 516 14.17 -4.41 -6.32
C HIS A 516 12.94 -5.27 -6.68
N PHE A 517 12.97 -6.56 -6.35
CA PHE A 517 11.87 -7.48 -6.64
C PHE A 517 11.70 -8.50 -5.50
N VAL A 518 10.46 -8.88 -5.21
CA VAL A 518 10.12 -10.02 -4.35
C VAL A 518 8.98 -10.80 -4.98
N CYS A 519 9.17 -12.11 -5.13
CA CYS A 519 8.15 -13.00 -5.69
C CYS A 519 8.08 -14.30 -4.92
N LYS A 520 6.84 -14.70 -4.61
CA LYS A 520 6.53 -16.03 -4.10
C LYS A 520 6.84 -17.11 -5.13
N ILE A 521 7.52 -18.15 -4.67
CA ILE A 521 7.74 -19.41 -5.37
C ILE A 521 7.43 -20.58 -4.41
N PHE A 522 7.40 -21.82 -4.92
CA PHE A 522 7.20 -23.02 -4.11
C PHE A 522 8.49 -23.85 -4.11
N ASP A 523 8.43 -25.12 -4.50
CA ASP A 523 9.62 -25.91 -4.77
C ASP A 523 10.28 -25.45 -6.08
N VAL A 524 11.58 -25.76 -6.23
CA VAL A 524 12.46 -25.29 -7.32
C VAL A 524 13.38 -26.44 -7.72
N PHE A 525 12.79 -27.56 -8.13
CA PHE A 525 13.51 -28.79 -8.47
C PHE A 525 13.63 -29.02 -9.99
N SER A 526 12.76 -28.39 -10.79
CA SER A 526 12.78 -28.50 -12.26
C SER A 526 13.80 -27.57 -12.93
N GLU A 527 14.35 -28.01 -14.07
CA GLU A 527 15.23 -27.21 -14.94
C GLU A 527 14.58 -25.87 -15.35
N PHE A 528 13.27 -25.87 -15.65
CA PHE A 528 12.52 -24.66 -15.96
C PHE A 528 12.56 -23.63 -14.82
N SER A 529 12.28 -24.07 -13.58
CA SER A 529 12.34 -23.19 -12.41
C SER A 529 13.77 -22.75 -12.10
N ALA A 530 14.75 -23.65 -12.19
CA ALA A 530 16.16 -23.33 -11.98
C ALA A 530 16.65 -22.28 -13.00
N GLY A 531 16.32 -22.47 -14.29
CA GLY A 531 16.62 -21.51 -15.36
C GLY A 531 15.95 -20.14 -15.16
N LEU A 532 14.71 -20.10 -14.64
CA LEU A 532 14.07 -18.84 -14.26
C LEU A 532 14.85 -18.12 -13.14
N ILE A 533 15.30 -18.83 -12.11
CA ILE A 533 16.10 -18.23 -11.03
C ILE A 533 17.48 -17.78 -11.56
N TYR A 534 18.10 -18.53 -12.48
CA TYR A 534 19.37 -18.18 -13.13
C TYR A 534 19.26 -16.89 -13.96
N LEU A 535 18.21 -16.75 -14.77
CA LEU A 535 17.95 -15.53 -15.53
C LEU A 535 17.69 -14.31 -14.63
N MET A 536 17.10 -14.51 -13.45
CA MET A 536 16.93 -13.43 -12.46
C MET A 536 18.23 -13.09 -11.72
N TYR A 537 19.10 -14.07 -11.47
CA TYR A 537 20.47 -13.86 -11.00
C TYR A 537 21.29 -13.03 -12.00
N LYS A 538 21.27 -13.38 -13.29
CA LYS A 538 21.96 -12.60 -14.34
C LYS A 538 21.33 -11.22 -14.62
N ALA A 539 20.15 -10.92 -14.08
CA ALA A 539 19.45 -9.63 -14.26
C ALA A 539 19.47 -8.69 -13.03
N PHE A 540 19.98 -9.13 -11.88
CA PHE A 540 20.05 -8.34 -10.64
C PHE A 540 21.43 -8.52 -10.00
N ASN A 541 21.93 -7.52 -9.27
CA ASN A 541 23.24 -7.64 -8.63
C ASN A 541 23.27 -8.66 -7.51
N LYS A 542 22.17 -8.87 -6.77
CA LYS A 542 22.08 -9.90 -5.72
C LYS A 542 20.73 -10.58 -5.74
N ILE A 543 20.70 -11.90 -5.55
CA ILE A 543 19.47 -12.65 -5.31
C ILE A 543 19.56 -13.47 -4.02
N SER A 544 18.40 -13.74 -3.42
CA SER A 544 18.29 -14.58 -2.23
C SER A 544 17.01 -15.41 -2.28
N ILE A 545 17.07 -16.70 -1.91
CA ILE A 545 15.89 -17.55 -1.74
C ILE A 545 15.60 -17.68 -0.24
N PHE A 546 14.46 -17.14 0.18
CA PHE A 546 14.16 -16.86 1.58
C PHE A 546 12.81 -17.44 2.01
N LYS A 547 12.73 -17.98 3.23
CA LYS A 547 11.47 -18.46 3.83
C LYS A 547 11.19 -17.69 5.13
N PRO A 548 10.31 -16.67 5.10
CA PRO A 548 9.99 -15.87 6.28
C PRO A 548 9.25 -16.71 7.34
N ASN A 549 9.50 -16.41 8.62
CA ASN A 549 8.82 -16.99 9.80
C ASN A 549 7.29 -16.86 9.76
N SER A 550 6.76 -15.87 9.04
CA SER A 550 5.33 -15.64 8.79
C SER A 550 4.72 -16.54 7.68
N SER A 551 5.54 -17.22 6.89
CA SER A 551 5.11 -18.41 6.13
C SER A 551 4.98 -19.62 7.06
N ARG A 552 4.35 -20.71 6.61
CA ARG A 552 4.25 -21.94 7.43
C ARG A 552 5.48 -22.82 7.20
N PRO A 553 6.15 -23.34 8.25
CA PRO A 553 7.45 -23.97 8.07
C PRO A 553 7.38 -25.30 7.28
N ALA A 554 6.28 -26.04 7.36
CA ALA A 554 6.09 -27.31 6.65
C ALA A 554 5.61 -27.20 5.19
N ASN A 555 5.29 -26.01 4.67
CA ASN A 555 4.90 -25.86 3.26
C ASN A 555 6.10 -25.47 2.38
N SER A 556 5.96 -25.68 1.07
CA SER A 556 7.00 -25.33 0.10
C SER A 556 7.11 -23.83 -0.21
N GLU A 557 6.22 -22.99 0.32
CA GLU A 557 6.17 -21.54 0.05
C GLU A 557 7.46 -20.86 0.53
N ARG A 558 8.17 -20.23 -0.39
CA ARG A 558 9.39 -19.44 -0.19
C ARG A 558 9.36 -18.24 -1.15
N TYR A 559 10.35 -17.37 -1.09
CA TYR A 559 10.41 -16.14 -1.88
C TYR A 559 11.77 -16.00 -2.53
N ILE A 560 11.81 -15.65 -3.82
CA ILE A 560 12.99 -15.01 -4.39
C ILE A 560 12.95 -13.52 -4.04
N ILE A 561 14.08 -13.00 -3.59
CA ILE A 561 14.34 -11.59 -3.29
C ILE A 561 15.48 -11.15 -4.21
N CYS A 562 15.25 -10.17 -5.09
CA CYS A 562 16.28 -9.63 -5.98
C CYS A 562 16.54 -8.16 -5.65
N LYS A 563 17.82 -7.78 -5.58
CA LYS A 563 18.28 -6.44 -5.23
C LYS A 563 19.15 -5.85 -6.34
N HIS A 564 18.96 -4.54 -6.58
CA HIS A 564 19.61 -3.74 -7.61
C HIS A 564 19.54 -4.36 -9.03
N LYS A 565 18.39 -4.22 -9.70
CA LYS A 565 18.20 -4.59 -11.11
C LYS A 565 19.30 -3.97 -11.99
N MET A 566 19.92 -4.77 -12.83
CA MET A 566 21.02 -4.35 -13.69
C MET A 566 20.54 -3.60 -14.94
N ARG A 567 21.49 -3.07 -15.71
CA ARG A 567 21.29 -2.50 -17.04
C ARG A 567 21.41 -3.61 -18.10
N GLY A 568 20.77 -3.45 -19.25
CA GLY A 568 20.89 -4.40 -20.37
C GLY A 568 20.02 -5.66 -20.22
N CYS A 569 19.05 -5.68 -19.31
CA CYS A 569 18.15 -6.83 -19.09
C CYS A 569 17.12 -7.02 -20.22
N GLU A 570 17.16 -6.19 -21.27
CA GLU A 570 16.22 -6.19 -22.39
C GLU A 570 16.19 -7.54 -23.13
N SER A 571 17.34 -8.18 -23.34
CA SER A 571 17.43 -9.52 -23.96
C SER A 571 16.69 -10.58 -23.15
N ILE A 572 16.92 -10.61 -21.83
CA ILE A 572 16.28 -11.56 -20.91
C ILE A 572 14.76 -11.31 -20.85
N ARG A 573 14.36 -10.03 -20.81
CA ARG A 573 12.95 -9.62 -20.86
C ARG A 573 12.27 -10.06 -22.17
N ALA A 574 12.93 -9.90 -23.32
CA ALA A 574 12.41 -10.35 -24.61
C ALA A 574 12.31 -11.88 -24.68
N TYR A 575 13.33 -12.59 -24.19
CA TYR A 575 13.39 -14.06 -24.15
C TYR A 575 12.26 -14.66 -23.29
N LEU A 576 12.02 -14.13 -22.08
CA LEU A 576 10.88 -14.56 -21.27
C LEU A 576 9.52 -14.21 -21.91
N PHE A 577 9.43 -13.11 -22.67
CA PHE A 577 8.20 -12.76 -23.39
C PHE A 577 7.89 -13.73 -24.53
N GLU A 578 8.91 -14.17 -25.26
CA GLU A 578 8.81 -15.21 -26.29
C GLU A 578 8.35 -16.54 -25.67
N ILE A 579 9.00 -17.01 -24.59
CA ILE A 579 8.61 -18.25 -23.90
C ILE A 579 7.14 -18.17 -23.39
N ASN A 580 6.71 -17.04 -22.83
CA ASN A 580 5.30 -16.89 -22.45
C ASN A 580 4.37 -16.96 -23.67
N SER A 581 4.77 -16.36 -24.80
CA SER A 581 3.99 -16.38 -26.02
C SER A 581 3.85 -17.79 -26.59
N ARG A 582 4.90 -18.63 -26.50
CA ARG A 582 4.82 -20.06 -26.84
C ARG A 582 3.89 -20.83 -25.89
N LEU A 583 4.06 -20.70 -24.58
CA LEU A 583 3.20 -21.35 -23.57
C LEU A 583 1.72 -20.95 -23.73
N TRP A 584 1.45 -19.68 -24.03
CA TRP A 584 0.12 -19.15 -24.32
C TRP A 584 -0.49 -19.77 -25.59
N ASN A 585 0.32 -19.93 -26.66
CA ASN A 585 -0.12 -20.51 -27.93
C ASN A 585 -0.31 -22.04 -27.87
N LEU A 586 0.49 -22.76 -27.07
CA LEU A 586 0.28 -24.19 -26.76
C LEU A 586 -1.02 -24.40 -25.98
N GLY A 587 -1.27 -23.56 -24.97
CA GLY A 587 -2.48 -23.57 -24.17
C GLY A 587 -2.56 -24.71 -23.14
N VAL A 588 -3.52 -24.59 -22.22
CA VAL A 588 -3.61 -25.38 -20.97
C VAL A 588 -3.65 -26.90 -21.21
N ASN A 589 -4.27 -27.33 -22.30
CA ASN A 589 -4.52 -28.74 -22.63
C ASN A 589 -3.43 -29.38 -23.52
N SER A 590 -2.32 -28.70 -23.78
CA SER A 590 -1.22 -29.24 -24.59
C SER A 590 -0.53 -30.43 -23.89
N GLU A 591 -0.19 -31.45 -24.68
CA GLU A 591 0.70 -32.56 -24.30
C GLU A 591 2.20 -32.20 -24.50
N ILE A 592 2.49 -31.15 -25.26
CA ILE A 592 3.82 -30.53 -25.43
C ILE A 592 3.94 -29.35 -24.47
N ASP A 593 5.10 -29.17 -23.85
CA ASP A 593 5.39 -28.12 -22.89
C ASP A 593 6.88 -27.71 -22.92
N VAL A 594 7.20 -26.50 -22.45
CA VAL A 594 8.58 -26.00 -22.33
C VAL A 594 9.21 -26.57 -21.06
N ASN A 595 10.04 -27.59 -21.16
CA ASN A 595 10.62 -28.31 -20.04
C ASN A 595 11.88 -27.64 -19.45
N GLY A 596 12.62 -26.87 -20.26
CA GLY A 596 13.79 -26.10 -19.86
C GLY A 596 13.93 -24.81 -20.67
N ILE A 597 14.57 -23.79 -20.07
CA ILE A 597 14.77 -22.46 -20.68
C ILE A 597 16.21 -21.93 -20.56
N VAL A 598 17.11 -22.71 -19.97
CA VAL A 598 18.56 -22.50 -19.93
C VAL A 598 19.15 -23.93 -19.95
N PRO A 599 20.13 -24.24 -20.82
CA PRO A 599 20.80 -25.54 -20.84
C PRO A 599 21.38 -25.90 -19.47
N LEU A 600 21.22 -27.17 -19.06
CA LEU A 600 21.63 -27.65 -17.75
C LEU A 600 23.15 -27.56 -17.54
N GLU A 601 23.91 -27.67 -18.64
CA GLU A 601 25.35 -27.46 -18.72
C GLU A 601 25.72 -26.03 -18.29
N ILE A 602 25.04 -25.02 -18.85
CA ILE A 602 25.28 -23.60 -18.53
C ILE A 602 24.97 -23.30 -17.05
N ILE A 603 23.94 -23.94 -16.49
CA ILE A 603 23.61 -23.81 -15.06
C ILE A 603 24.69 -24.51 -14.19
N LYS A 604 25.22 -25.65 -14.61
CA LYS A 604 26.24 -26.43 -13.87
C LYS A 604 27.65 -25.83 -13.96
N ASP A 605 27.99 -25.15 -15.05
CA ASP A 605 29.25 -24.44 -15.22
C ASP A 605 29.35 -23.20 -14.29
N ASP A 606 28.23 -22.52 -14.00
CA ASP A 606 28.13 -21.50 -12.95
C ASP A 606 28.02 -22.17 -11.57
N LEU A 607 29.15 -22.73 -11.11
CA LEU A 607 29.25 -23.50 -9.86
C LEU A 607 28.78 -22.72 -8.62
N GLU A 608 28.89 -21.38 -8.60
CA GLU A 608 28.41 -20.58 -7.47
C GLU A 608 26.88 -20.60 -7.43
N PHE A 609 26.23 -20.35 -8.56
CA PHE A 609 24.77 -20.48 -8.70
C PHE A 609 24.27 -21.90 -8.43
N PHE A 610 24.91 -22.92 -9.02
CA PHE A 610 24.47 -24.31 -8.91
C PHE A 610 24.48 -24.79 -7.45
N ASN A 611 25.59 -24.57 -6.75
CA ASN A 611 25.70 -24.95 -5.34
C ASN A 611 24.75 -24.13 -4.46
N TYR A 612 24.64 -22.81 -4.68
CA TYR A 612 23.69 -21.97 -3.95
C TYR A 612 22.25 -22.50 -4.06
N LEU A 613 21.78 -22.84 -5.27
CA LEU A 613 20.43 -23.35 -5.48
C LEU A 613 20.24 -24.74 -4.84
N ARG A 614 21.19 -25.65 -5.02
CA ARG A 614 21.14 -27.01 -4.48
C ARG A 614 21.19 -27.03 -2.95
N ASP A 615 22.06 -26.24 -2.33
CA ASP A 615 22.15 -26.14 -0.87
C ASP A 615 20.96 -25.39 -0.27
N SER A 616 20.42 -24.38 -0.95
CA SER A 616 19.19 -23.71 -0.54
C SER A 616 18.00 -24.68 -0.54
N ASN A 617 17.84 -25.49 -1.59
CA ASN A 617 16.84 -26.56 -1.64
C ASN A 617 17.06 -27.61 -0.54
N ASN A 618 18.29 -28.08 -0.33
CA ASN A 618 18.60 -29.06 0.71
C ASN A 618 18.30 -28.52 2.12
N ARG A 619 18.65 -27.26 2.38
CA ARG A 619 18.41 -26.56 3.65
C ARG A 619 16.92 -26.38 3.94
N PHE A 620 16.12 -25.97 2.96
CA PHE A 620 14.67 -25.85 3.13
C PHE A 620 13.98 -27.22 3.22
N GLY A 621 14.44 -28.22 2.46
CA GLY A 621 13.93 -29.59 2.49
C GLY A 621 14.07 -30.25 3.86
N ASN A 622 15.26 -30.19 4.47
CA ASN A 622 15.49 -30.69 5.83
C ASN A 622 14.57 -30.02 6.86
N LYS A 623 14.46 -28.69 6.82
CA LYS A 623 13.57 -27.93 7.73
C LYS A 623 12.09 -28.25 7.48
N GLN A 624 11.70 -28.56 6.24
CA GLN A 624 10.35 -29.00 5.91
C GLN A 624 10.05 -30.38 6.51
N ILE A 625 10.96 -31.36 6.42
CA ILE A 625 10.78 -32.71 7.02
C ILE A 625 10.57 -32.61 8.53
N VAL A 626 11.45 -31.91 9.27
CA VAL A 626 11.33 -31.74 10.73
C VAL A 626 9.96 -31.15 11.11
N ASN A 627 9.46 -30.19 10.32
CA ASN A 627 8.17 -29.56 10.60
C ASN A 627 6.96 -30.40 10.16
N LEU A 628 7.09 -31.26 9.14
CA LEU A 628 6.09 -32.27 8.80
C LEU A 628 5.98 -33.30 9.94
N ASP A 629 7.10 -33.81 10.46
CA ASP A 629 7.09 -34.72 11.62
C ASP A 629 6.55 -34.06 12.89
N LYS A 630 6.90 -32.79 13.17
CA LYS A 630 6.28 -32.01 14.26
C LYS A 630 4.76 -31.92 14.09
N ILE A 631 4.23 -31.70 12.88
CA ILE A 631 2.78 -31.70 12.62
C ILE A 631 2.17 -33.09 12.83
N ALA A 632 2.83 -34.17 12.39
CA ALA A 632 2.34 -35.53 12.57
C ALA A 632 2.26 -35.92 14.06
N ALA A 633 3.31 -35.64 14.84
CA ALA A 633 3.32 -35.84 16.28
C ALA A 633 2.23 -35.03 17.00
N TYR A 634 2.07 -33.76 16.65
CA TYR A 634 0.99 -32.91 17.19
C TYR A 634 -0.39 -33.38 16.74
N TYR A 635 -0.56 -34.00 15.57
CA TYR A 635 -1.82 -34.64 15.18
C TYR A 635 -2.11 -35.88 16.04
N GLN A 636 -1.09 -36.68 16.36
CA GLN A 636 -1.23 -37.87 17.21
C GLN A 636 -1.54 -37.54 18.67
N ASP A 637 -0.90 -36.52 19.26
CA ASP A 637 -1.22 -36.02 20.62
C ASP A 637 -1.91 -34.64 20.61
N PRO A 638 -3.24 -34.59 20.88
CA PRO A 638 -3.99 -33.35 21.07
C PRO A 638 -3.51 -32.45 22.23
N ASN A 639 -2.72 -32.97 23.18
CA ASN A 639 -2.23 -32.21 24.33
C ASN A 639 -0.97 -31.38 24.02
N LEU A 640 -0.25 -31.68 22.94
CA LEU A 640 0.92 -30.90 22.52
C LEU A 640 0.51 -29.48 22.09
N HIS A 641 1.24 -28.48 22.59
CA HIS A 641 1.06 -27.08 22.27
C HIS A 641 2.41 -26.36 22.22
N GLU A 642 2.61 -25.50 21.21
CA GLU A 642 3.81 -24.68 21.14
C GLU A 642 3.73 -23.53 22.15
N ARG A 643 4.70 -23.48 23.07
CA ARG A 643 4.70 -22.57 24.23
C ARG A 643 5.26 -21.19 23.86
N LEU A 644 6.10 -21.11 22.83
CA LEU A 644 6.77 -19.86 22.44
C LEU A 644 5.86 -18.88 21.68
N GLN A 645 4.71 -19.34 21.18
CA GLN A 645 3.82 -18.57 20.28
C GLN A 645 3.50 -17.14 20.75
N ASN A 646 3.26 -16.91 22.05
CA ASN A 646 2.95 -15.57 22.55
C ASN A 646 4.19 -14.69 22.69
N LYS A 647 5.36 -15.25 23.02
CA LYS A 647 6.64 -14.52 23.08
C LYS A 647 7.05 -14.08 21.67
N LEU A 648 7.12 -15.05 20.75
CA LEU A 648 7.53 -14.83 19.36
C LEU A 648 6.61 -13.84 18.65
N ARG A 649 5.28 -13.94 18.86
CA ARG A 649 4.34 -12.95 18.30
C ARG A 649 4.67 -11.52 18.73
N THR A 650 4.84 -11.27 20.02
CA THR A 650 5.14 -9.92 20.53
C THR A 650 6.46 -9.43 19.95
N ARG A 651 7.47 -10.29 19.98
CA ARG A 651 8.83 -9.98 19.55
C ARG A 651 8.97 -9.73 18.05
N CYS A 652 8.30 -10.51 17.20
CA CYS A 652 8.25 -10.25 15.76
C CYS A 652 7.54 -8.92 15.45
N MET A 653 6.46 -8.57 16.16
CA MET A 653 5.78 -7.28 15.95
C MET A 653 6.67 -6.09 16.32
N GLU A 654 7.43 -6.18 17.41
CA GLU A 654 8.47 -5.19 17.78
C GLU A 654 9.53 -5.05 16.68
N LEU A 655 10.18 -6.15 16.31
CA LEU A 655 11.27 -6.19 15.33
C LEU A 655 10.82 -5.63 13.97
N TRP A 656 9.67 -6.09 13.48
CA TRP A 656 9.08 -5.65 12.22
C TRP A 656 8.43 -4.26 12.31
N LYS A 657 8.50 -3.58 13.47
CA LYS A 657 7.92 -2.25 13.73
C LYS A 657 6.43 -2.19 13.35
N VAL A 658 5.65 -3.22 13.69
CA VAL A 658 4.21 -3.31 13.44
C VAL A 658 3.45 -3.03 14.74
N PRO A 659 2.49 -2.08 14.78
CA PRO A 659 1.74 -1.77 15.99
C PRO A 659 0.99 -3.00 16.56
N PRO A 660 1.14 -3.30 17.86
CA PRO A 660 0.43 -4.42 18.49
C PRO A 660 -1.06 -4.08 18.66
N GLY A 661 -1.94 -4.93 18.12
CA GLY A 661 -3.38 -4.80 18.31
C GLY A 661 -4.20 -5.71 17.39
N PRO A 662 -5.53 -5.71 17.55
CA PRO A 662 -6.46 -6.25 16.56
C PRO A 662 -6.69 -5.24 15.43
N ARG A 663 -6.94 -5.71 14.21
CA ARG A 663 -7.49 -4.89 13.12
C ARG A 663 -8.81 -4.25 13.56
N LYS A 664 -8.85 -2.90 13.60
CA LYS A 664 -10.03 -2.08 13.86
C LYS A 664 -10.25 -1.13 12.70
N ALA A 665 -11.52 -0.82 12.39
CA ALA A 665 -11.84 0.33 11.56
C ALA A 665 -11.85 1.60 12.42
N ASP A 666 -11.51 2.76 11.82
CA ASP A 666 -11.71 4.04 12.50
C ASP A 666 -13.21 4.33 12.66
N GLN A 667 -13.62 4.61 13.89
CA GLN A 667 -15.01 4.87 14.29
C GLN A 667 -15.24 6.34 14.67
N ARG A 668 -14.21 7.19 14.62
CA ARG A 668 -14.30 8.62 14.93
C ARG A 668 -15.23 9.34 13.95
N SER A 669 -16.03 10.26 14.48
CA SER A 669 -16.78 11.23 13.68
C SER A 669 -15.87 12.21 12.95
N ASP A 670 -16.41 12.88 11.93
CA ASP A 670 -15.76 13.98 11.22
C ASP A 670 -15.19 15.05 12.17
N MET A 671 -15.97 15.45 13.18
CA MET A 671 -15.56 16.39 14.22
C MET A 671 -14.44 15.85 15.12
N GLU A 672 -14.40 14.56 15.43
CA GLU A 672 -13.30 13.96 16.22
C GLU A 672 -12.01 13.83 15.42
N VAL A 673 -12.09 13.54 14.12
CA VAL A 673 -10.93 13.56 13.21
C VAL A 673 -10.41 14.99 13.04
N ALA A 674 -11.29 15.98 12.81
CA ALA A 674 -10.92 17.39 12.76
C ALA A 674 -10.28 17.88 14.08
N LYS A 675 -10.84 17.48 15.23
CA LYS A 675 -10.25 17.73 16.56
C LYS A 675 -8.86 17.10 16.70
N THR A 676 -8.67 15.85 16.25
CA THR A 676 -7.36 15.18 16.27
C THR A 676 -6.33 15.96 15.45
N ILE A 677 -6.69 16.36 14.21
CA ILE A 677 -5.82 17.15 13.34
C ILE A 677 -5.43 18.48 14.00
N MET A 678 -6.41 19.22 14.54
CA MET A 678 -6.15 20.49 15.22
C MET A 678 -5.31 20.31 16.50
N GLN A 679 -5.41 19.17 17.19
CA GLN A 679 -4.54 18.84 18.32
C GLN A 679 -3.09 18.60 17.88
N LEU A 680 -2.87 17.90 16.78
CA LEU A 680 -1.53 17.69 16.21
C LEU A 680 -0.89 19.00 15.70
N ILE A 681 -1.69 19.93 15.17
CA ILE A 681 -1.24 21.26 14.73
C ILE A 681 -0.92 22.19 15.92
N LEU A 682 -1.83 22.28 16.90
CA LEU A 682 -1.73 23.27 18.00
C LEU A 682 -0.94 22.78 19.23
N LYS A 683 -0.72 21.47 19.36
CA LYS A 683 -0.02 20.82 20.49
C LYS A 683 -0.59 21.33 21.83
N ASP A 684 0.25 21.85 22.72
CA ASP A 684 -0.11 22.30 24.08
C ASP A 684 -1.05 23.52 24.10
N LYS A 685 -1.20 24.21 22.96
CA LYS A 685 -2.16 25.32 22.77
C LYS A 685 -3.54 24.83 22.34
N TYR A 686 -3.71 23.52 22.10
CA TYR A 686 -4.96 22.96 21.60
C TYR A 686 -6.10 23.07 22.61
N ARG A 687 -7.19 23.70 22.19
CA ARG A 687 -8.46 23.76 22.92
C ARG A 687 -9.58 23.26 22.01
N PRO A 688 -10.31 22.18 22.37
CA PRO A 688 -11.35 21.60 21.52
C PRO A 688 -12.48 22.56 21.11
N GLN A 689 -12.64 23.65 21.85
CA GLN A 689 -13.67 24.68 21.64
C GLN A 689 -13.30 25.68 20.53
N GLU A 690 -11.99 25.84 20.25
CA GLU A 690 -11.49 26.79 19.25
C GLU A 690 -11.52 26.22 17.83
N VAL A 691 -11.70 24.90 17.65
CA VAL A 691 -11.78 24.24 16.33
C VAL A 691 -12.86 24.85 15.44
N SER A 692 -14.07 25.02 15.97
CA SER A 692 -15.19 25.65 15.23
C SER A 692 -15.02 27.15 15.04
N VAL A 693 -14.11 27.81 15.77
CA VAL A 693 -13.74 29.22 15.53
C VAL A 693 -12.77 29.29 14.35
N ILE A 694 -11.72 28.45 14.36
CA ILE A 694 -10.70 28.35 13.30
C ILE A 694 -11.35 28.01 11.95
N LEU A 695 -12.22 26.99 11.91
CA LEU A 695 -12.91 26.58 10.67
C LEU A 695 -13.88 27.65 10.12
N ASN A 696 -14.21 28.69 10.90
CA ASN A 696 -15.08 29.80 10.51
C ASN A 696 -14.33 31.14 10.38
N LEU A 697 -13.00 31.16 10.45
CA LEU A 697 -12.22 32.35 10.16
C LEU A 697 -12.48 32.83 8.73
N LYS A 698 -12.85 34.10 8.61
CA LYS A 698 -13.05 34.81 7.34
C LYS A 698 -12.05 35.96 7.28
N GLY A 699 -11.53 36.22 6.08
CA GLY A 699 -10.66 37.37 5.86
C GLY A 699 -11.39 38.71 6.03
N GLU A 700 -10.63 39.77 6.30
CA GLU A 700 -11.13 41.14 6.16
C GLU A 700 -11.37 41.43 4.66
N ASN A 701 -12.46 42.12 4.32
CA ASN A 701 -12.71 42.49 2.93
C ASN A 701 -11.78 43.65 2.52
N LEU A 702 -11.17 43.59 1.34
CA LEU A 702 -10.41 44.71 0.77
C LEU A 702 -11.37 45.73 0.16
N VAL A 703 -11.28 46.97 0.65
CA VAL A 703 -12.07 48.13 0.23
C VAL A 703 -11.13 49.34 0.07
N PRO A 704 -11.55 50.46 -0.56
CA PRO A 704 -10.66 51.61 -0.77
C PRO A 704 -10.06 52.18 0.52
N GLU A 705 -10.75 52.07 1.66
CA GLU A 705 -10.40 52.70 2.93
C GLU A 705 -9.32 51.93 3.71
N ASN A 706 -9.20 50.60 3.50
CA ASN A 706 -8.29 49.75 4.26
C ASN A 706 -7.05 49.28 3.47
N ILE A 707 -6.92 49.65 2.19
CA ILE A 707 -5.74 49.32 1.36
C ILE A 707 -4.41 49.75 2.01
N ASP A 708 -4.33 50.98 2.53
CA ASP A 708 -3.16 51.45 3.28
C ASP A 708 -2.99 50.67 4.59
N LYS A 709 -4.05 50.54 5.41
CA LYS A 709 -4.01 49.80 6.70
C LYS A 709 -3.47 48.37 6.55
N ILE A 710 -3.86 47.66 5.48
CA ILE A 710 -3.49 46.26 5.23
C ILE A 710 -2.05 46.15 4.70
N PHE A 711 -1.68 46.97 3.72
CA PHE A 711 -0.41 46.82 2.99
C PHE A 711 0.66 47.86 3.40
N GLN A 712 0.42 48.66 4.45
CA GLN A 712 1.28 49.77 4.91
C GLN A 712 2.74 49.41 5.12
N TYR A 713 3.02 48.21 5.64
CA TYR A 713 4.34 47.83 6.12
C TYR A 713 5.20 47.14 5.06
N SER A 714 4.62 46.20 4.33
CA SER A 714 5.25 45.60 3.14
C SER A 714 4.21 44.97 2.24
N ILE A 715 4.38 45.17 0.94
CA ILE A 715 3.69 44.41 -0.12
C ILE A 715 4.39 43.08 -0.43
N LEU A 716 5.64 42.89 0.00
CA LEU A 716 6.44 41.68 -0.28
C LEU A 716 6.13 40.52 0.68
N ASP A 717 5.40 40.81 1.77
CA ASP A 717 4.80 39.82 2.68
C ASP A 717 3.64 39.03 2.04
N TRP A 718 3.10 39.50 0.90
CA TRP A 718 1.80 39.08 0.39
C TRP A 718 1.86 38.38 -0.96
N ASN A 719 1.07 37.33 -1.09
CA ASN A 719 0.69 36.71 -2.35
C ASN A 719 -0.79 36.96 -2.64
N CYS A 720 -1.15 37.02 -3.91
CA CYS A 720 -2.51 37.19 -4.41
C CYS A 720 -2.91 35.98 -5.26
N ILE A 721 -4.14 35.49 -5.07
CA ILE A 721 -4.62 34.22 -5.62
C ILE A 721 -6.02 34.45 -6.23
N PRO A 722 -6.22 34.18 -7.53
CA PRO A 722 -7.50 34.39 -8.20
C PRO A 722 -8.56 33.35 -7.80
N LEU A 723 -9.78 33.82 -7.55
CA LEU A 723 -10.94 33.03 -7.13
C LEU A 723 -11.98 32.86 -8.24
N GLY A 724 -12.45 31.62 -8.44
CA GLY A 724 -13.56 31.26 -9.32
C GLY A 724 -14.94 31.28 -8.65
N SER A 725 -14.97 31.48 -7.34
CA SER A 725 -16.12 31.25 -6.48
C SER A 725 -16.16 32.22 -5.30
N ASP A 726 -17.36 32.46 -4.79
CA ASP A 726 -17.64 33.11 -3.49
C ASP A 726 -17.55 32.12 -2.32
N LYS A 727 -17.25 30.84 -2.59
CA LYS A 727 -17.41 29.70 -1.67
C LYS A 727 -16.10 28.98 -1.44
N ILE A 728 -15.24 29.63 -0.66
CA ILE A 728 -14.07 29.03 -0.05
C ILE A 728 -14.50 28.24 1.20
N CYS A 729 -13.94 27.04 1.39
CA CYS A 729 -14.29 26.13 2.48
C CYS A 729 -13.12 25.20 2.84
N PHE A 730 -13.26 24.51 3.99
CA PHE A 730 -12.40 23.39 4.33
C PHE A 730 -12.95 22.08 3.75
N LEU A 731 -12.07 21.22 3.28
CA LEU A 731 -12.34 19.80 3.07
C LEU A 731 -11.56 18.94 4.08
N LEU A 732 -12.24 17.92 4.60
CA LEU A 732 -11.72 16.93 5.53
C LEU A 732 -11.82 15.53 4.90
N GLY A 733 -10.71 14.80 4.87
CA GLY A 733 -10.63 13.41 4.42
C GLY A 733 -10.71 12.42 5.57
N LEU A 734 -11.67 11.49 5.51
CA LEU A 734 -11.80 10.32 6.41
C LEU A 734 -11.44 8.99 5.71
N GLY A 735 -10.72 9.06 4.58
CA GLY A 735 -10.34 7.91 3.77
C GLY A 735 -11.38 7.52 2.73
N LYS A 736 -10.93 6.90 1.64
CA LYS A 736 -11.77 6.50 0.48
C LYS A 736 -12.60 7.70 0.00
N ASN A 737 -13.87 7.48 -0.31
CA ASN A 737 -14.83 8.51 -0.71
C ASN A 737 -15.41 9.33 0.46
N LYS A 738 -14.96 9.13 1.71
CA LYS A 738 -15.47 9.87 2.88
C LYS A 738 -14.83 11.26 2.97
N VAL A 739 -15.18 12.13 2.03
CA VAL A 739 -14.76 13.53 2.03
C VAL A 739 -15.91 14.40 2.53
N TYR A 740 -15.59 15.39 3.36
CA TYR A 740 -16.56 16.30 3.96
C TYR A 740 -16.15 17.76 3.81
N ARG A 741 -17.11 18.62 3.52
CA ARG A 741 -16.98 20.07 3.43
C ARG A 741 -17.47 20.75 4.72
N TRP A 742 -16.71 21.73 5.24
CA TRP A 742 -17.19 22.54 6.36
C TRP A 742 -18.25 23.54 5.90
N VAL A 743 -19.41 23.54 6.57
CA VAL A 743 -20.52 24.48 6.31
C VAL A 743 -21.04 25.03 7.64
N GLN A 744 -20.49 26.19 8.03
CA GLN A 744 -20.82 27.02 9.19
C GLN A 744 -20.66 26.36 10.58
N THR A 745 -21.32 25.24 10.84
CA THR A 745 -21.33 24.58 12.16
C THR A 745 -21.21 23.07 12.09
N LYS A 746 -21.18 22.50 10.87
CA LYS A 746 -21.17 21.07 10.62
C LYS A 746 -20.32 20.72 9.40
N TRP A 747 -19.93 19.46 9.33
CA TRP A 747 -19.42 18.82 8.14
C TRP A 747 -20.59 18.33 7.26
N GLU A 748 -20.48 18.49 5.94
CA GLU A 748 -21.41 17.94 4.94
C GLU A 748 -20.65 17.02 3.99
N TYR A 749 -21.17 15.82 3.73
CA TYR A 749 -20.55 14.87 2.80
C TYR A 749 -20.47 15.43 1.38
N GLU A 750 -19.30 15.34 0.76
CA GLU A 750 -19.02 15.81 -0.60
C GLU A 750 -18.70 14.60 -1.52
N PRO A 751 -19.56 14.29 -2.51
CA PRO A 751 -19.38 13.12 -3.36
C PRO A 751 -18.27 13.32 -4.42
N ASN A 752 -17.81 12.20 -4.97
CA ASN A 752 -16.86 12.13 -6.10
C ASN A 752 -15.46 12.69 -5.81
N LEU A 753 -15.05 12.76 -4.54
CA LEU A 753 -13.69 13.08 -4.12
C LEU A 753 -13.11 11.89 -3.35
N GLU A 754 -11.79 11.70 -3.43
CA GLU A 754 -11.03 10.76 -2.59
C GLU A 754 -9.92 11.53 -1.88
N LEU A 755 -9.80 11.35 -0.56
CA LEU A 755 -8.72 11.91 0.27
C LEU A 755 -8.34 10.90 1.35
N THR A 756 -7.03 10.77 1.61
CA THR A 756 -6.52 9.93 2.71
C THR A 756 -7.06 10.39 4.07
N PRO A 757 -7.26 9.47 5.04
CA PRO A 757 -7.78 9.82 6.35
C PRO A 757 -6.83 10.74 7.10
N GLY A 758 -7.36 11.76 7.79
CA GLY A 758 -6.53 12.74 8.51
C GLY A 758 -6.05 13.91 7.63
N THR A 759 -6.63 14.09 6.45
CA THR A 759 -6.33 15.20 5.53
C THR A 759 -7.24 16.40 5.82
N LEU A 760 -6.67 17.60 5.93
CA LEU A 760 -7.39 18.87 6.06
C LEU A 760 -6.78 19.92 5.14
N ILE A 761 -7.59 20.42 4.21
CA ILE A 761 -7.20 21.38 3.15
C ILE A 761 -8.23 22.51 3.02
N TYR A 762 -7.79 23.67 2.56
CA TYR A 762 -8.60 24.88 2.40
C TYR A 762 -8.59 25.34 0.93
N GLY A 763 -9.75 25.62 0.35
CA GLY A 763 -9.88 25.89 -1.08
C GLY A 763 -11.31 26.17 -1.51
N GLU A 764 -11.54 26.26 -2.82
CA GLU A 764 -12.85 26.57 -3.39
C GLU A 764 -13.36 25.51 -4.38
N PHE A 765 -14.69 25.41 -4.50
CA PHE A 765 -15.32 24.72 -5.63
C PHE A 765 -15.59 25.70 -6.76
N MET A 766 -14.97 25.44 -7.91
CA MET A 766 -15.06 26.30 -9.09
C MET A 766 -15.21 25.49 -10.39
N PRO A 767 -15.82 26.07 -11.44
CA PRO A 767 -15.91 25.44 -12.75
C PRO A 767 -14.71 25.75 -13.65
N GLU A 768 -14.08 24.69 -14.16
CA GLU A 768 -13.15 24.74 -15.30
C GLU A 768 -13.94 24.68 -16.61
N TYR A 769 -13.67 25.62 -17.52
CA TYR A 769 -14.27 25.68 -18.84
C TYR A 769 -13.22 25.38 -19.92
N ARG A 770 -13.40 24.34 -20.73
CA ARG A 770 -12.41 23.96 -21.78
C ARG A 770 -13.01 24.02 -23.17
N GLY A 771 -12.26 24.59 -24.12
CA GLY A 771 -12.75 24.88 -25.47
C GLY A 771 -13.73 26.06 -25.55
N ASN A 772 -14.08 26.46 -26.77
CA ASN A 772 -14.65 27.78 -27.03
C ASN A 772 -16.16 27.72 -27.36
N GLY A 773 -16.92 28.70 -26.85
CA GLY A 773 -18.33 28.91 -27.17
C GLY A 773 -19.22 27.67 -26.96
N MET A 774 -20.08 27.36 -27.93
CA MET A 774 -21.06 26.27 -27.81
C MET A 774 -20.45 24.87 -27.66
N LYS A 775 -19.22 24.65 -28.12
CA LYS A 775 -18.50 23.35 -28.00
C LYS A 775 -17.83 23.17 -26.63
N GLN A 776 -17.78 24.21 -25.81
CA GLN A 776 -17.11 24.21 -24.51
C GLN A 776 -17.61 23.09 -23.58
N THR A 777 -16.71 22.45 -22.85
CA THR A 777 -17.04 21.55 -21.73
C THR A 777 -16.89 22.29 -20.40
N LYS A 778 -17.64 21.87 -19.38
CA LYS A 778 -17.60 22.43 -18.03
C LYS A 778 -17.37 21.28 -17.05
N VAL A 779 -16.31 21.38 -16.25
CA VAL A 779 -15.96 20.42 -15.20
C VAL A 779 -15.90 21.18 -13.89
N ASN A 780 -16.62 20.73 -12.86
CA ASN A 780 -16.45 21.30 -11.52
C ASN A 780 -15.21 20.65 -10.87
N ALA A 781 -14.35 21.46 -10.27
CA ALA A 781 -13.10 21.04 -9.62
C ALA A 781 -12.97 21.69 -8.23
N PHE A 782 -12.16 21.09 -7.36
CA PHE A 782 -11.72 21.70 -6.10
C PHE A 782 -10.32 22.29 -6.25
N HIS A 783 -10.16 23.57 -5.95
CA HIS A 783 -8.91 24.30 -6.10
C HIS A 783 -8.40 24.74 -4.73
N ILE A 784 -7.32 24.09 -4.28
CA ILE A 784 -6.69 24.28 -2.98
C ILE A 784 -5.93 25.62 -2.97
N ILE A 785 -6.13 26.37 -1.89
CA ILE A 785 -5.46 27.64 -1.56
C ILE A 785 -4.36 27.40 -0.52
N ASP A 786 -4.61 26.53 0.47
CA ASP A 786 -3.63 26.17 1.51
C ASP A 786 -3.92 24.78 2.14
N GLY A 787 -2.96 24.20 2.84
CA GLY A 787 -3.02 22.86 3.44
C GLY A 787 -2.60 22.85 4.91
N PHE A 788 -3.31 22.06 5.73
CA PHE A 788 -3.12 22.01 7.18
C PHE A 788 -2.58 20.66 7.66
N SER A 789 -3.09 19.56 7.09
CA SER A 789 -2.67 18.19 7.40
C SER A 789 -2.88 17.28 6.20
N LEU A 790 -1.99 16.31 5.99
CA LEU A 790 -2.07 15.30 4.93
C LEU A 790 -1.87 13.91 5.56
N GLY A 791 -2.86 13.03 5.51
CA GLY A 791 -2.72 11.68 6.09
C GLY A 791 -2.42 11.64 7.60
N TYR A 792 -2.90 12.61 8.39
CA TYR A 792 -2.52 12.92 9.79
C TYR A 792 -1.14 13.57 10.01
N GLU A 793 -0.38 13.91 8.96
CA GLU A 793 0.86 14.68 9.07
C GLU A 793 0.59 16.20 9.02
N PRO A 794 0.89 16.98 10.08
CA PRO A 794 0.57 18.41 10.13
C PRO A 794 1.50 19.28 9.28
N ILE A 795 1.18 19.52 8.00
CA ILE A 795 1.96 20.42 7.14
C ILE A 795 1.79 21.92 7.45
N SER A 796 0.85 22.29 8.33
CA SER A 796 0.52 23.69 8.68
C SER A 796 1.72 24.55 9.11
N HIS A 797 2.79 23.94 9.62
CA HIS A 797 3.97 24.63 10.16
C HIS A 797 5.04 24.99 9.12
N TYR A 798 5.04 24.37 7.93
CA TYR A 798 6.01 24.68 6.87
C TYR A 798 5.73 26.07 6.24
N PRO A 799 6.75 26.77 5.71
CA PRO A 799 6.57 27.96 4.86
C PRO A 799 5.57 27.74 3.72
N TYR A 800 4.82 28.78 3.34
CA TYR A 800 3.65 28.63 2.45
C TYR A 800 3.93 27.86 1.15
N TYR A 801 5.00 28.19 0.41
CA TYR A 801 5.34 27.48 -0.83
C TYR A 801 5.67 26.00 -0.61
N GLN A 802 6.33 25.63 0.50
CA GLN A 802 6.58 24.22 0.84
C GLN A 802 5.29 23.46 1.17
N ARG A 803 4.26 24.14 1.74
CA ARG A 803 2.92 23.55 1.88
C ARG A 803 2.31 23.25 0.51
N LEU A 804 2.47 24.15 -0.47
CA LEU A 804 2.01 23.94 -1.85
C LEU A 804 2.79 22.84 -2.58
N GLU A 805 4.09 22.69 -2.34
CA GLU A 805 4.90 21.58 -2.87
C GLU A 805 4.41 20.22 -2.32
N LYS A 806 4.28 20.09 -1.00
CA LYS A 806 3.79 18.86 -0.37
C LYS A 806 2.33 18.54 -0.78
N LEU A 807 1.49 19.55 -0.97
CA LEU A 807 0.15 19.39 -1.56
C LEU A 807 0.21 18.85 -3.01
N ASN A 808 1.07 19.38 -3.87
CA ASN A 808 1.21 18.89 -5.24
C ASN A 808 1.75 17.44 -5.28
N LEU A 809 2.70 17.10 -4.41
CA LEU A 809 3.21 15.74 -4.25
C LEU A 809 2.12 14.76 -3.81
N TYR A 810 1.29 15.17 -2.83
CA TYR A 810 0.12 14.44 -2.36
C TYR A 810 -0.93 14.22 -3.47
N LEU A 811 -1.23 15.25 -4.28
CA LEU A 811 -2.11 15.10 -5.44
C LEU A 811 -1.51 14.18 -6.52
N LYS A 812 -0.18 14.16 -6.68
CA LYS A 812 0.50 13.20 -7.57
C LYS A 812 0.33 11.76 -7.10
N ALA A 813 0.30 11.52 -5.78
CA ALA A 813 0.05 10.19 -5.21
C ALA A 813 -1.43 9.76 -5.35
N LEU A 814 -2.37 10.67 -5.11
CA LEU A 814 -3.81 10.43 -5.29
C LEU A 814 -4.22 10.25 -6.76
N LYS A 815 -3.51 10.86 -7.71
CA LYS A 815 -3.86 10.89 -9.13
C LYS A 815 -4.18 9.48 -9.64
N LYS A 816 -5.45 9.23 -9.95
CA LYS A 816 -5.89 8.11 -10.77
C LYS A 816 -5.71 8.48 -12.25
N TRP A 817 -5.16 7.58 -13.05
CA TRP A 817 -4.94 7.77 -14.48
C TRP A 817 -6.04 7.12 -15.33
N ASN A 818 -6.70 6.08 -14.83
CA ASN A 818 -7.77 5.38 -15.55
C ASN A 818 -9.20 5.78 -15.11
N SER A 819 -9.36 6.72 -14.17
CA SER A 819 -10.66 7.09 -13.57
C SER A 819 -11.07 8.54 -13.84
N ASN A 820 -11.98 8.73 -14.79
CA ASN A 820 -12.52 10.05 -15.18
C ASN A 820 -13.73 10.53 -14.34
N ASN A 821 -14.16 9.76 -13.34
CA ASN A 821 -15.40 9.99 -12.59
C ASN A 821 -15.22 10.85 -11.32
N LEU A 822 -13.99 11.12 -10.90
CA LEU A 822 -13.69 11.93 -9.73
C LEU A 822 -13.63 13.43 -10.09
N CYS A 823 -14.06 14.28 -9.15
CA CYS A 823 -13.90 15.72 -9.21
C CYS A 823 -12.39 16.06 -9.19
N PRO A 824 -11.85 16.79 -10.18
CA PRO A 824 -10.44 17.15 -10.18
C PRO A 824 -10.07 17.99 -8.96
N ILE A 825 -8.92 17.68 -8.35
CA ILE A 825 -8.32 18.49 -7.29
C ILE A 825 -7.03 19.09 -7.83
N ARG A 826 -6.79 20.38 -7.53
CA ARG A 826 -5.58 21.11 -7.93
C ARG A 826 -5.08 22.02 -6.82
N VAL A 827 -3.80 22.36 -6.83
CA VAL A 827 -3.26 23.49 -6.06
C VAL A 827 -3.28 24.73 -6.93
N LYS A 828 -3.69 25.89 -6.40
CA LYS A 828 -3.57 27.17 -7.11
C LYS A 828 -2.15 27.70 -7.05
N ASN A 829 -1.66 28.24 -8.16
CA ASN A 829 -0.38 28.94 -8.23
C ASN A 829 -0.52 30.38 -7.70
N PRO A 830 0.11 30.76 -6.57
CA PRO A 830 0.05 32.12 -6.04
C PRO A 830 0.95 33.07 -6.83
N THR A 831 0.47 34.30 -7.07
CA THR A 831 1.28 35.38 -7.67
C THR A 831 1.72 36.34 -6.57
N PRO A 832 3.00 36.73 -6.44
CA PRO A 832 3.42 37.74 -5.45
C PRO A 832 2.70 39.07 -5.69
N LEU A 833 2.31 39.78 -4.64
CA LEU A 833 1.48 40.99 -4.77
C LEU A 833 2.13 42.08 -5.64
N LYS A 834 3.46 42.20 -5.60
CA LYS A 834 4.22 43.12 -6.47
C LYS A 834 4.02 42.86 -7.97
N ASP A 835 3.69 41.62 -8.36
CA ASP A 835 3.60 41.17 -9.76
C ASP A 835 2.14 41.05 -10.26
N ILE A 836 1.17 41.51 -9.47
CA ILE A 836 -0.28 41.35 -9.73
C ILE A 836 -0.74 41.89 -11.10
N TYR A 837 -0.03 42.87 -11.66
CA TYR A 837 -0.32 43.40 -12.99
C TYR A 837 -0.23 42.29 -14.08
N SER A 838 0.72 41.37 -13.95
CA SER A 838 0.89 40.23 -14.87
C SER A 838 -0.18 39.15 -14.72
N LEU A 839 -0.98 39.21 -13.65
CA LEU A 839 -2.22 38.44 -13.53
C LEU A 839 -3.35 39.15 -14.29
N PHE A 840 -3.47 40.47 -14.15
CA PHE A 840 -4.52 41.27 -14.80
C PHE A 840 -4.36 41.35 -16.33
N GLU A 841 -3.12 41.34 -16.83
CA GLU A 841 -2.82 41.27 -18.28
C GLU A 841 -3.26 39.94 -18.92
N ARG A 842 -3.49 38.89 -18.11
CA ARG A 842 -4.04 37.59 -18.54
C ARG A 842 -5.56 37.47 -18.34
N VAL A 843 -6.23 38.54 -17.94
CA VAL A 843 -7.70 38.57 -17.77
C VAL A 843 -8.37 39.05 -19.05
N GLU A 844 -9.30 38.26 -19.56
CA GLU A 844 -10.00 38.51 -20.83
C GLU A 844 -11.51 38.20 -20.74
N GLU A 845 -12.31 38.83 -21.60
CA GLU A 845 -13.75 38.55 -21.71
C GLU A 845 -14.00 37.36 -22.64
N GLN A 846 -14.29 36.20 -22.07
CA GLN A 846 -14.58 34.97 -22.82
C GLN A 846 -16.07 34.66 -22.92
N LEU A 847 -16.52 34.22 -24.10
CA LEU A 847 -17.89 33.80 -24.33
C LEU A 847 -18.12 32.37 -23.83
N LEU A 848 -18.54 32.26 -22.57
CA LEU A 848 -18.85 30.97 -21.95
C LEU A 848 -20.17 30.38 -22.49
N LYS A 849 -20.34 29.06 -22.34
CA LYS A 849 -21.50 28.28 -22.80
C LYS A 849 -22.87 28.76 -22.29
N THR A 850 -22.89 29.64 -21.30
CA THR A 850 -24.08 30.35 -20.80
C THR A 850 -24.52 31.53 -21.70
N SER A 851 -23.92 31.69 -22.88
CA SER A 851 -24.23 32.71 -23.90
C SER A 851 -23.98 34.16 -23.49
N ASN A 852 -23.21 34.38 -22.42
CA ASN A 852 -22.77 35.70 -21.96
C ASN A 852 -21.24 35.73 -21.91
N TYR A 853 -20.65 36.87 -22.28
CA TYR A 853 -19.24 37.15 -22.00
C TYR A 853 -19.01 37.23 -20.49
N GLN A 854 -17.91 36.65 -20.02
CA GLN A 854 -17.50 36.64 -18.62
C GLN A 854 -16.01 36.96 -18.50
N THR A 855 -15.67 37.67 -17.43
CA THR A 855 -14.28 37.98 -17.08
C THR A 855 -13.62 36.68 -16.67
N CYS A 856 -12.60 36.26 -17.41
CA CYS A 856 -11.96 34.96 -17.25
C CYS A 856 -10.45 35.11 -17.15
N LEU A 857 -9.83 34.19 -16.40
CA LEU A 857 -8.40 33.95 -16.41
C LEU A 857 -8.14 32.60 -17.10
N TYR A 858 -7.15 32.54 -17.99
CA TYR A 858 -6.71 31.29 -18.61
C TYR A 858 -5.60 30.62 -17.78
N ASP A 859 -5.78 29.32 -17.55
CA ASP A 859 -4.81 28.43 -16.94
C ASP A 859 -4.08 27.65 -18.05
N HIS A 860 -2.79 27.95 -18.23
CA HIS A 860 -1.96 27.35 -19.28
C HIS A 860 -1.52 25.92 -18.92
N ASP A 861 -1.28 25.63 -17.63
CA ASP A 861 -0.76 24.36 -17.13
C ASP A 861 -1.76 23.21 -17.35
N TYR A 862 -3.05 23.55 -17.31
CA TYR A 862 -4.16 22.60 -17.39
C TYR A 862 -5.19 22.91 -18.50
N ASN A 863 -4.95 23.96 -19.29
CA ASN A 863 -5.72 24.35 -20.48
C ASN A 863 -7.23 24.51 -20.19
N PHE A 864 -7.57 25.44 -19.30
CA PHE A 864 -8.96 25.82 -19.01
C PHE A 864 -9.12 27.32 -18.72
N TYR A 865 -10.33 27.84 -18.90
CA TYR A 865 -10.74 29.15 -18.42
C TYR A 865 -11.46 29.03 -17.08
N MET A 866 -11.12 29.92 -16.14
CA MET A 866 -11.82 30.15 -14.88
C MET A 866 -12.54 31.49 -14.97
N GLN A 867 -13.85 31.53 -14.67
CA GLN A 867 -14.56 32.78 -14.45
C GLN A 867 -13.97 33.48 -13.22
N LEU A 868 -13.36 34.64 -13.37
CA LEU A 868 -12.74 35.38 -12.27
C LEU A 868 -13.80 36.18 -11.49
N LYS A 869 -13.96 35.89 -10.20
CA LYS A 869 -14.95 36.54 -9.31
C LYS A 869 -14.35 37.34 -8.17
N GLY A 870 -13.05 37.23 -7.95
CA GLY A 870 -12.39 37.85 -6.82
C GLY A 870 -10.97 37.37 -6.65
N MET A 871 -10.36 37.78 -5.54
CA MET A 871 -9.04 37.34 -5.12
C MET A 871 -9.00 37.13 -3.61
N VAL A 872 -8.17 36.18 -3.16
CA VAL A 872 -7.68 36.15 -1.78
C VAL A 872 -6.22 36.58 -1.76
N PHE A 873 -5.85 37.40 -0.77
CA PHE A 873 -4.48 37.74 -0.47
C PHE A 873 -4.04 36.97 0.77
N ILE A 874 -2.95 36.23 0.65
CA ILE A 874 -2.35 35.41 1.70
C ILE A 874 -1.05 36.07 2.14
N ARG A 875 -0.94 36.36 3.43
CA ARG A 875 0.32 36.83 4.03
C ARG A 875 1.19 35.60 4.34
N THR A 876 2.40 35.59 3.78
CA THR A 876 3.38 34.51 3.94
C THR A 876 4.45 34.81 4.99
N THR A 877 4.57 36.08 5.40
CA THR A 877 5.45 36.53 6.48
C THR A 877 4.65 36.81 7.76
N ARG A 878 5.18 36.37 8.89
CA ARG A 878 4.53 36.37 10.21
C ARG A 878 4.93 37.58 11.06
N GLU A 879 3.97 38.20 11.73
CA GLU A 879 4.27 39.32 12.65
C GLU A 879 5.12 38.84 13.85
N PRO A 880 6.08 39.65 14.34
CA PRO A 880 6.39 41.03 13.98
C PRO A 880 7.35 41.21 12.78
N TRP A 881 7.70 40.14 12.06
CA TRP A 881 8.58 40.19 10.90
C TRP A 881 7.88 40.76 9.66
N ARG A 882 8.69 41.35 8.77
CA ARG A 882 8.30 42.00 7.52
C ARG A 882 9.39 41.78 6.48
N ARG A 883 9.05 41.41 5.25
CA ARG A 883 10.00 41.20 4.15
C ARG A 883 10.19 42.50 3.36
N HIS A 884 11.44 42.88 3.11
CA HIS A 884 11.81 44.12 2.41
C HIS A 884 12.90 43.84 1.37
N LEU A 885 13.07 44.74 0.40
CA LEU A 885 14.14 44.69 -0.60
C LEU A 885 15.24 45.69 -0.23
N SER A 886 16.50 45.23 -0.14
CA SER A 886 17.63 46.09 0.19
C SER A 886 18.19 46.76 -1.07
N LYS A 887 17.90 48.06 -1.27
CA LYS A 887 18.41 48.84 -2.42
C LYS A 887 19.95 48.86 -2.53
N LYS A 888 20.68 48.65 -1.42
CA LYS A 888 22.15 48.61 -1.41
C LYS A 888 22.73 47.29 -1.95
N TYR A 889 22.05 46.18 -1.72
CA TYR A 889 22.54 44.82 -2.02
C TYR A 889 21.68 44.05 -3.03
N ASN A 890 20.62 44.70 -3.55
CA ASN A 890 19.61 44.15 -4.45
C ASN A 890 19.01 42.79 -4.02
N CYS A 891 18.88 42.57 -2.71
CA CYS A 891 18.45 41.29 -2.15
C CYS A 891 17.39 41.46 -1.05
N HIS A 892 16.58 40.43 -0.84
CA HIS A 892 15.52 40.44 0.16
C HIS A 892 16.08 40.27 1.59
N TYR A 893 15.42 40.88 2.56
CA TYR A 893 15.72 40.77 3.98
C TYR A 893 14.43 40.83 4.82
N TYR A 894 14.48 40.22 5.99
CA TYR A 894 13.42 40.20 7.00
C TYR A 894 13.78 41.15 8.13
N TYR A 895 12.89 42.11 8.40
CA TYR A 895 13.00 43.08 9.50
C TYR A 895 12.00 42.72 10.60
N ASN A 896 12.49 42.56 11.83
CA ASN A 896 11.65 42.39 13.01
C ASN A 896 11.27 43.78 13.58
N SER A 897 9.98 44.07 13.63
CA SER A 897 9.50 45.39 14.08
C SER A 897 9.41 45.60 15.60
N GLU A 898 9.67 44.58 16.42
CA GLU A 898 9.74 44.69 17.89
C GLU A 898 11.17 44.93 18.39
N ASN A 899 12.18 44.29 17.80
CA ASN A 899 13.57 44.36 18.24
C ASN A 899 14.55 44.99 17.22
N GLY A 900 14.06 45.42 16.05
CA GLY A 900 14.84 46.11 15.03
C GLY A 900 15.83 45.24 14.24
N LYS A 901 15.87 43.92 14.48
CA LYS A 901 16.82 43.01 13.83
C LYS A 901 16.48 42.84 12.34
N SER A 902 17.48 43.01 11.48
CA SER A 902 17.42 42.69 10.05
C SER A 902 18.26 41.46 9.73
N LEU A 903 17.70 40.51 8.97
CA LEU A 903 18.37 39.29 8.50
C LEU A 903 18.12 39.10 7.00
N PHE A 904 19.12 38.73 6.21
CA PHE A 904 18.94 38.51 4.77
C PHE A 904 18.19 37.21 4.47
N GLU A 905 17.67 37.07 3.25
CA GLU A 905 16.88 35.90 2.80
C GLU A 905 17.56 34.53 3.10
N ARG A 906 18.89 34.45 3.00
CA ARG A 906 19.70 33.24 3.32
C ARG A 906 19.79 32.96 4.83
N ASP A 907 19.64 34.01 5.64
CA ASP A 907 19.76 34.02 7.10
C ASP A 907 18.34 34.08 7.74
N ARG A 908 17.30 33.66 6.99
CA ARG A 908 15.89 33.83 7.37
C ARG A 908 15.60 33.10 8.70
N PRO A 909 15.01 33.79 9.69
CA PRO A 909 14.56 33.16 10.93
C PRO A 909 13.24 32.40 10.69
N VAL A 910 13.12 31.18 11.24
CA VAL A 910 11.93 30.32 11.07
C VAL A 910 10.67 30.99 11.63
N GLU A 911 10.81 31.86 12.63
CA GLU A 911 9.70 32.61 13.24
C GLU A 911 9.10 33.67 12.29
N ALA A 912 9.76 33.99 11.17
CA ALA A 912 9.23 34.90 10.15
C ALA A 912 8.30 34.23 9.14
N ASP A 913 8.29 32.90 9.02
CA ASP A 913 7.40 32.20 8.11
C ASP A 913 5.99 32.03 8.72
N ALA A 914 4.95 32.41 7.97
CA ALA A 914 3.56 32.31 8.43
C ALA A 914 3.04 30.88 8.31
N SER A 915 2.56 30.31 9.42
CA SER A 915 1.86 29.02 9.41
C SER A 915 0.55 29.10 8.64
N ALA A 916 -0.06 27.97 8.25
CA ALA A 916 -1.38 27.97 7.60
C ALA A 916 -2.47 28.61 8.47
N LEU A 917 -2.31 28.57 9.81
CA LEU A 917 -3.22 29.27 10.74
C LEU A 917 -2.99 30.78 10.76
N ASP A 918 -1.74 31.26 10.71
CA ASP A 918 -1.46 32.70 10.56
C ASP A 918 -1.96 33.20 9.19
N SER A 919 -1.64 32.46 8.12
CA SER A 919 -2.06 32.74 6.74
C SER A 919 -3.59 32.84 6.60
N LEU A 920 -4.34 31.92 7.21
CA LEU A 920 -5.81 31.93 7.26
C LEU A 920 -6.37 33.07 8.11
N LYS A 921 -5.78 33.34 9.29
CA LYS A 921 -6.26 34.36 10.24
C LYS A 921 -6.12 35.77 9.66
N TYR A 922 -5.06 36.03 8.90
CA TYR A 922 -4.74 37.34 8.34
C TYR A 922 -4.99 37.43 6.82
N GLN A 923 -5.72 36.47 6.23
CA GLN A 923 -6.10 36.55 4.82
C GLN A 923 -7.03 37.74 4.54
N ILE A 924 -6.98 38.27 3.33
CA ILE A 924 -7.81 39.39 2.89
C ILE A 924 -8.59 38.97 1.64
N LEU A 925 -9.87 39.34 1.55
CA LEU A 925 -10.76 38.94 0.45
C LEU A 925 -11.20 40.15 -0.38
N TRP A 926 -11.01 40.10 -1.70
CA TRP A 926 -11.44 41.14 -2.63
C TRP A 926 -12.38 40.52 -3.65
N MET A 927 -13.67 40.50 -3.33
CA MET A 927 -14.72 39.98 -4.22
C MET A 927 -15.11 41.05 -5.23
N PHE A 928 -15.12 40.70 -6.51
CA PHE A 928 -15.31 41.65 -7.60
C PHE A 928 -16.78 42.05 -7.74
N GLN A 929 -17.00 43.35 -7.89
CA GLN A 929 -18.31 43.98 -8.05
C GLN A 929 -18.26 44.94 -9.25
N VAL A 930 -19.41 45.47 -9.67
CA VAL A 930 -19.46 46.48 -10.72
C VAL A 930 -18.62 47.69 -10.28
N GLY A 931 -17.75 48.19 -11.16
CA GLY A 931 -16.80 49.27 -10.83
C GLY A 931 -15.38 48.80 -10.46
N VAL A 932 -15.13 47.49 -10.43
CA VAL A 932 -13.76 46.93 -10.30
C VAL A 932 -12.86 47.26 -11.52
N GLY A 933 -13.46 47.52 -12.69
CA GLY A 933 -12.79 48.02 -13.89
C GLY A 933 -12.31 46.97 -14.90
N PHE A 934 -12.60 45.68 -14.70
CA PHE A 934 -12.18 44.61 -15.64
C PHE A 934 -12.96 44.61 -16.97
N LYS A 935 -14.17 45.18 -17.00
CA LYS A 935 -14.98 45.35 -18.23
C LYS A 935 -15.00 46.81 -18.71
N GLY A 936 -14.10 47.66 -18.20
CA GLY A 936 -14.11 49.10 -18.43
C GLY A 936 -15.22 49.84 -17.66
N GLU A 937 -15.70 49.29 -16.54
CA GLU A 937 -16.68 49.97 -15.69
C GLU A 937 -16.11 51.27 -15.09
N PRO A 938 -16.92 52.33 -14.90
CA PRO A 938 -16.51 53.49 -14.13
C PRO A 938 -16.31 53.13 -12.65
N ARG A 939 -15.44 53.88 -11.97
CA ARG A 939 -15.24 53.80 -10.51
C ARG A 939 -16.56 54.00 -9.76
N GLN A 940 -16.67 53.38 -8.60
CA GLN A 940 -17.76 53.56 -7.62
C GLN A 940 -17.14 53.78 -6.24
N ASP A 941 -17.78 54.59 -5.41
CA ASP A 941 -17.14 55.14 -4.20
C ASP A 941 -16.72 54.06 -3.18
N ASP A 942 -17.52 52.99 -3.03
CA ASP A 942 -17.24 51.87 -2.12
C ASP A 942 -16.43 50.70 -2.78
N VAL A 943 -16.02 50.80 -4.04
CA VAL A 943 -15.45 49.68 -4.82
C VAL A 943 -14.01 49.96 -5.24
N LEU A 944 -13.06 49.20 -4.68
CA LEU A 944 -11.65 49.28 -5.08
C LEU A 944 -11.48 48.86 -6.55
N HIS A 945 -11.11 49.83 -7.38
CA HIS A 945 -10.85 49.67 -8.81
C HIS A 945 -9.43 49.12 -9.06
N LYS A 946 -9.29 48.15 -9.97
CA LYS A 946 -8.04 47.39 -10.20
C LYS A 946 -6.81 48.28 -10.44
N ASP A 947 -6.97 49.35 -11.22
CA ASP A 947 -5.86 50.26 -11.58
C ASP A 947 -5.34 51.03 -10.36
N ASP A 948 -6.19 51.30 -9.37
CA ASP A 948 -5.79 52.07 -8.18
C ASP A 948 -5.04 51.18 -7.18
N LEU A 949 -5.39 49.90 -7.10
CA LEU A 949 -4.56 48.87 -6.47
C LEU A 949 -3.19 48.73 -7.16
N VAL A 950 -3.14 48.70 -8.50
CA VAL A 950 -1.86 48.65 -9.25
C VAL A 950 -1.01 49.91 -8.98
N ARG A 951 -1.60 51.11 -9.05
CA ARG A 951 -0.92 52.39 -8.74
C ARG A 951 -0.39 52.42 -7.30
N PHE A 952 -1.17 51.91 -6.35
CA PHE A 952 -0.79 51.80 -4.94
C PHE A 952 0.43 50.88 -4.76
N ILE A 953 0.41 49.70 -5.40
CA ILE A 953 1.51 48.73 -5.33
C ILE A 953 2.76 49.30 -5.99
N GLN A 954 2.66 49.89 -7.19
CA GLN A 954 3.79 50.50 -7.90
C GLN A 954 4.48 51.60 -7.06
N LYS A 955 3.71 52.44 -6.35
CA LYS A 955 4.24 53.44 -5.40
C LYS A 955 4.97 52.86 -4.19
N ARG A 956 4.84 51.55 -3.92
CA ARG A 956 5.42 50.84 -2.75
C ARG A 956 6.45 49.76 -3.14
N ILE A 957 6.67 49.53 -4.44
CA ILE A 957 7.81 48.75 -4.96
C ILE A 957 9.08 49.62 -4.99
N VAL A 958 8.92 50.91 -5.31
CA VAL A 958 10.00 51.90 -5.47
C VAL A 958 10.51 52.42 -4.14
#